data_AF-A0AA38LBP0-F1
#
_entry.id   AF-A0AA38LBP0-F1
#
_cell.length_a   1.000
_cell.length_b   1.000
_cell.length_c   1.000
_cell.angle_alpha   90.00
_cell.angle_beta   90.00
_cell.angle_gamma   90.00
#
_symmetry.space_group_name_H-M   'P 1'
#
loop_
_entity.id
_entity.type
_entity.pdbx_description
1 polymer ?
#
loop_
_entity_poly.entity_id
_entity_poly.type
_entity_poly.pdbx_seq_one_letter_code
_entity_poly.pdbx_strand_id
1 'polypeptide(L)'
;MATAALFSTSSAINGTSRCRLLPQFNAGSAFVKTQSYSIRLPSLFHRQKGNIFACSTKATAATDSYALVKQEFPPGFWNDEKINSLTSSYDPESVAAKEKQMQTLISEIKSMFKSMGDGETNPSAYDTAWVARVPALDGSDRPQFPQTLQWILRNQLSDGSWGEELCFLTYDRILATLACVITLTLWHTGDAQVKKGIEFIKTHAERLEGEADNHRPSGFEIVFISMLNEAKSLGLDLPYELPFFKLINEMRETKLKKIPLNVIHAIPTTILYSLEGLQEIIDWNKIMKLQSKDGSFLSSPASTAAVFMRTGDKKSLEFLSFVLNKFEDHVPCHYPLDLFERLWAVDTVERLGIDRHFKEEIKETLDYVYMYWNERGIGWARDNAVGDIDDTAMGLRILRLHGYNVSSDALKTFRDGNGEFFCFMGQTQRGVTDMLNVHRCSQVALPGEKIMEEAKLCTQRYLTNALENVGAFDKWALKKDLQGEVEYVLKYPWHRSMPRLEARSYIEQYGANDVWLGKSMYLMPSVSNAKYLELAKLDFNNVQAIQQKEIQDLHRWWKSSGLTKLCFTPDRLVETYFAVAASMFEPEFAMCRAVYTKASLFIVILNYLYEAYAGSAHDIALFSEAVNRWDISLVNNMPEEMKICFMSLYDTFNEIAEEGCKRQGRDLLPYIRNLLEVQISSHNQEATWVQEKYVPSLDEYMKSAKISMGLGTIVLTSVLFTGELLSDQVLSKIHHGSRFLHLISFTGRLIYDSKTYQEMGDRGKVSAVQCCIKDYPGISKEAALDYIYSLMQNALLELNSELVANGE
;
A
#
# COMPACT_ATOMS: atom_id res chain seq x y z
N MET A 1 7.86 14.79 3.43
CA MET A 1 7.63 15.94 4.36
C MET A 1 6.18 16.10 4.77
N ALA A 2 5.23 16.19 3.84
CA ALA A 2 3.81 16.44 4.17
C ALA A 2 3.22 15.42 5.16
N THR A 3 3.43 14.12 4.92
CA THR A 3 3.00 13.05 5.82
C THR A 3 3.60 13.20 7.22
N ALA A 4 4.92 13.41 7.31
CA ALA A 4 5.59 13.73 8.57
C ALA A 4 4.97 14.93 9.29
N ALA A 5 4.58 15.97 8.54
CA ALA A 5 4.02 17.21 9.06
C ALA A 5 2.67 17.00 9.73
N LEU A 6 1.81 16.21 9.09
CA LEU A 6 0.52 15.80 9.64
C LEU A 6 0.68 15.00 10.95
N PHE A 7 1.70 14.15 11.04
CA PHE A 7 1.95 13.30 12.21
C PHE A 7 2.64 14.02 13.38
N SER A 8 3.66 14.84 13.13
CA SER A 8 4.36 15.60 14.17
C SER A 8 3.40 16.47 14.98
N THR A 9 2.38 17.03 14.32
CA THR A 9 1.39 17.89 14.99
C THR A 9 0.24 17.12 15.63
N SER A 10 -0.11 15.94 15.11
CA SER A 10 -1.10 15.03 15.73
C SER A 10 -0.56 14.38 17.01
N SER A 11 0.75 14.10 17.07
CA SER A 11 1.36 13.53 18.28
C SER A 11 1.30 14.49 19.49
N ALA A 12 1.22 15.81 19.28
CA ALA A 12 1.28 16.88 20.29
C ALA A 12 0.14 16.89 21.34
N ILE A 13 -0.67 15.82 21.40
CA ILE A 13 -1.94 15.72 22.11
C ILE A 13 -1.80 15.07 23.51
N ASN A 14 -0.65 14.50 23.88
CA ASN A 14 -0.59 13.58 25.03
C ASN A 14 -0.05 14.15 26.37
N GLY A 15 -0.11 15.47 26.61
CA GLY A 15 0.35 16.08 27.88
C GLY A 15 -0.70 16.97 28.54
N THR A 16 -1.48 16.45 29.50
CA THR A 16 -2.40 17.26 30.30
C THR A 16 -1.69 17.91 31.49
N SER A 17 -1.81 19.24 31.64
CA SER A 17 -1.64 19.94 32.93
C SER A 17 -2.61 21.13 32.98
N ARG A 18 -3.53 21.11 33.94
CA ARG A 18 -4.58 22.13 34.15
C ARG A 18 -4.06 23.27 35.04
N CYS A 19 -4.22 24.53 34.64
CA CYS A 19 -4.24 25.67 35.58
C CYS A 19 -5.54 26.48 35.43
N ARG A 20 -6.10 26.89 36.58
CA ARG A 20 -7.42 27.53 36.75
C ARG A 20 -7.36 29.05 36.55
N LEU A 21 -8.40 29.65 35.96
CA LEU A 21 -8.68 31.09 35.97
C LEU A 21 -10.15 31.39 36.31
N LEU A 22 -10.39 32.56 36.91
CA LEU A 22 -11.68 33.21 37.23
C LEU A 22 -11.59 34.73 36.92
N PRO A 23 -12.71 35.48 36.73
CA PRO A 23 -12.90 36.19 35.45
C PRO A 23 -13.42 37.66 35.48
N GLN A 24 -13.53 38.23 34.26
CA GLN A 24 -14.49 39.26 33.74
C GLN A 24 -14.25 40.77 33.97
N PHE A 25 -14.31 41.59 32.89
CA PHE A 25 -15.40 42.55 32.59
C PHE A 25 -15.31 43.17 31.16
N ASN A 26 -16.44 43.74 30.70
CA ASN A 26 -16.89 44.11 29.34
C ASN A 26 -16.39 45.46 28.75
N ALA A 27 -16.36 45.58 27.40
CA ALA A 27 -17.30 46.37 26.56
C ALA A 27 -16.68 47.09 25.33
N GLY A 28 -17.24 46.86 24.13
CA GLY A 28 -17.75 47.95 23.26
C GLY A 28 -17.04 48.34 21.95
N SER A 29 -17.54 47.81 20.82
CA SER A 29 -17.78 48.46 19.49
C SER A 29 -16.61 49.04 18.67
N ALA A 30 -16.59 49.14 17.33
CA ALA A 30 -17.27 48.51 16.19
C ALA A 30 -16.66 49.10 14.88
N PHE A 31 -16.72 48.33 13.79
CA PHE A 31 -16.59 48.68 12.34
C PHE A 31 -15.24 49.12 11.75
N VAL A 32 -14.78 48.45 10.67
CA VAL A 32 -14.85 48.89 9.24
C VAL A 32 -14.55 47.69 8.31
N LYS A 33 -15.27 47.61 7.19
CA LYS A 33 -15.19 46.58 6.13
C LYS A 33 -14.09 46.89 5.10
N THR A 34 -13.38 45.87 4.62
CA THR A 34 -12.73 45.85 3.29
C THR A 34 -12.94 44.50 2.59
N GLN A 35 -13.10 44.57 1.27
CA GLN A 35 -13.64 43.55 0.37
C GLN A 35 -12.72 42.34 0.18
N SER A 36 -13.32 41.16 0.10
CA SER A 36 -12.67 39.86 -0.18
C SER A 36 -13.11 39.33 -1.55
N TYR A 37 -12.19 38.63 -2.22
CA TYR A 37 -12.48 37.80 -3.38
C TYR A 37 -13.11 36.46 -2.93
N SER A 38 -14.24 36.08 -3.53
CA SER A 38 -15.02 34.89 -3.20
C SER A 38 -14.74 33.76 -4.20
N ILE A 39 -14.40 32.57 -3.69
CA ILE A 39 -14.55 31.29 -4.37
C ILE A 39 -15.71 30.58 -3.67
N ARG A 40 -16.73 30.13 -4.43
CA ARG A 40 -17.93 29.47 -3.90
C ARG A 40 -17.63 28.03 -3.49
N LEU A 41 -17.85 27.69 -2.22
CA LEU A 41 -18.05 26.30 -1.77
C LEU A 41 -19.44 25.80 -2.24
N PRO A 42 -19.61 24.50 -2.60
CA PRO A 42 -20.91 23.96 -2.97
C PRO A 42 -21.86 23.93 -1.75
N SER A 43 -23.05 24.54 -1.86
CA SER A 43 -24.08 24.47 -0.82
C SER A 43 -24.89 23.18 -0.95
N LEU A 44 -24.82 22.28 0.03
CA LEU A 44 -25.71 21.10 0.10
C LEU A 44 -27.06 21.37 0.77
N PHE A 45 -27.30 22.60 1.25
CA PHE A 45 -28.56 22.96 1.89
C PHE A 45 -29.24 24.12 1.16
N HIS A 46 -30.25 23.81 0.33
CA HIS A 46 -31.19 24.81 -0.19
C HIS A 46 -32.35 25.01 0.80
N ARG A 47 -32.55 26.26 1.23
CA ARG A 47 -33.75 26.70 1.96
C ARG A 47 -34.95 26.66 1.00
N GLN A 48 -35.82 25.68 1.15
CA GLN A 48 -37.23 25.81 0.78
C GLN A 48 -38.12 25.43 1.96
N LYS A 49 -39.05 26.34 2.29
CA LYS A 49 -40.12 26.13 3.27
C LYS A 49 -41.10 25.10 2.69
N GLY A 50 -41.19 23.94 3.31
CA GLY A 50 -42.18 22.91 3.01
C GLY A 50 -41.76 21.59 3.65
N ASN A 51 -42.66 20.96 4.39
CA ASN A 51 -42.41 19.76 5.20
C ASN A 51 -41.56 18.71 4.47
N ILE A 52 -40.37 18.41 5.00
CA ILE A 52 -39.51 17.34 4.52
C ILE A 52 -39.88 16.06 5.27
N PHE A 53 -40.47 15.11 4.56
CA PHE A 53 -40.45 13.71 4.96
C PHE A 53 -39.00 13.22 4.85
N ALA A 54 -38.41 12.86 5.99
CA ALA A 54 -37.15 12.14 6.03
C ALA A 54 -37.35 10.77 5.39
N CYS A 55 -36.88 10.59 4.15
CA CYS A 55 -36.70 9.27 3.57
C CYS A 55 -35.42 8.68 4.17
N SER A 56 -35.56 8.08 5.34
CA SER A 56 -34.55 7.24 5.98
C SER A 56 -34.30 6.03 5.08
N THR A 57 -33.25 6.08 4.27
CA THR A 57 -32.53 4.87 3.88
C THR A 57 -31.36 4.76 4.84
N LYS A 58 -31.46 3.81 5.77
CA LYS A 58 -30.38 3.41 6.67
C LYS A 58 -29.25 2.81 5.82
N ALA A 59 -28.41 3.65 5.25
CA ALA A 59 -27.03 3.31 5.00
C ALA A 59 -26.30 3.65 6.30
N THR A 60 -26.00 2.63 7.10
CA THR A 60 -25.00 2.75 8.16
C THR A 60 -23.67 3.06 7.46
N ALA A 61 -23.37 4.34 7.29
CA ALA A 61 -21.99 4.77 7.09
C ALA A 61 -21.21 4.17 8.25
N ALA A 62 -20.21 3.35 7.95
CA ALA A 62 -19.32 2.78 8.96
C ALA A 62 -18.44 3.92 9.51
N THR A 63 -19.03 4.76 10.34
CA THR A 63 -18.36 5.65 11.27
C THR A 63 -17.85 4.78 12.41
N ASP A 64 -16.74 4.05 12.20
CA ASP A 64 -15.92 3.50 13.30
C ASP A 64 -14.59 2.95 12.78
N SER A 65 -13.51 3.72 12.98
CA SER A 65 -12.13 3.24 13.27
C SER A 65 -11.16 4.39 13.60
N TYR A 66 -11.67 5.54 14.05
CA TYR A 66 -10.83 6.69 14.44
C TYR A 66 -10.38 6.67 15.91
N ALA A 67 -10.72 5.62 16.65
CA ALA A 67 -10.27 5.42 18.02
C ALA A 67 -8.86 4.82 18.01
N LEU A 68 -7.85 5.69 18.16
CA LEU A 68 -6.49 5.24 18.49
C LEU A 68 -6.56 4.57 19.87
N VAL A 69 -6.21 3.28 19.93
CA VAL A 69 -5.95 2.59 21.19
C VAL A 69 -4.84 3.36 21.90
N LYS A 70 -5.17 3.95 23.04
CA LYS A 70 -4.21 4.61 23.93
C LYS A 70 -3.30 3.56 24.55
N GLN A 71 -2.18 3.27 23.90
CA GLN A 71 -1.02 2.75 24.59
C GLN A 71 -0.21 3.96 25.06
N GLU A 72 -0.49 4.42 26.28
CA GLU A 72 0.25 5.54 26.88
C GLU A 72 1.66 5.04 27.21
N PHE A 73 2.65 5.47 26.43
CA PHE A 73 4.04 5.40 26.89
C PHE A 73 4.14 6.26 28.15
N PRO A 74 4.82 5.78 29.21
CA PRO A 74 4.92 6.53 30.44
C PRO A 74 5.54 7.91 30.19
N PRO A 75 5.03 8.99 30.80
CA PRO A 75 5.64 10.31 30.73
C PRO A 75 7.14 10.21 31.05
N GLY A 76 7.99 10.77 30.19
CA GLY A 76 9.44 10.74 30.38
C GLY A 76 10.14 9.45 29.95
N PHE A 77 9.52 8.59 29.12
CA PHE A 77 10.19 7.43 28.52
C PHE A 77 11.49 7.82 27.79
N TRP A 78 11.46 8.92 27.04
CA TRP A 78 12.61 9.48 26.34
C TRP A 78 13.40 10.40 27.27
N ASN A 79 14.15 9.79 28.19
CA ASN A 79 15.08 10.51 29.06
C ASN A 79 16.51 10.49 28.49
N ASP A 80 17.41 11.21 29.15
CA ASP A 80 18.83 11.30 28.78
C ASP A 80 19.49 9.93 28.66
N GLU A 81 19.26 9.06 29.64
CA GLU A 81 19.81 7.71 29.66
C GLU A 81 19.33 6.90 28.46
N LYS A 82 18.04 7.00 28.12
CA LYS A 82 17.44 6.28 27.01
C LYS A 82 17.98 6.74 25.66
N ILE A 83 18.09 8.05 25.44
CA ILE A 83 18.62 8.60 24.17
C ILE A 83 20.12 8.31 24.04
N ASN A 84 20.88 8.47 25.12
CA ASN A 84 22.32 8.22 25.10
C ASN A 84 22.67 6.72 24.97
N SER A 85 21.77 5.82 25.42
CA SER A 85 21.93 4.36 25.28
C SER A 85 21.53 3.80 23.91
N LEU A 86 21.01 4.61 22.99
CA LEU A 86 20.64 4.17 21.63
C LEU A 86 21.83 3.72 20.76
N THR A 87 23.06 3.70 21.29
CA THR A 87 24.24 3.27 20.54
C THR A 87 24.06 1.86 19.97
N SER A 88 23.98 1.78 18.63
CA SER A 88 24.31 0.59 17.86
C SER A 88 25.68 0.08 18.31
N SER A 89 25.86 -1.24 18.44
CA SER A 89 27.16 -1.86 18.71
C SER A 89 28.11 -1.54 17.54
N TYR A 90 28.79 -0.40 17.64
CA TYR A 90 29.64 0.15 16.59
C TYR A 90 30.94 -0.67 16.54
N ASP A 91 31.01 -1.56 15.56
CA ASP A 91 32.21 -2.29 15.18
C ASP A 91 32.55 -1.92 13.72
N PRO A 92 33.62 -1.12 13.48
CA PRO A 92 34.01 -0.68 12.14
C PRO A 92 34.22 -1.81 11.13
N GLU A 93 34.77 -2.95 11.57
CA GLU A 93 34.99 -4.11 10.70
C GLU A 93 33.66 -4.76 10.31
N SER A 94 32.70 -4.82 11.25
CA SER A 94 31.34 -5.28 10.99
C SER A 94 30.56 -4.36 10.04
N VAL A 95 30.73 -3.04 10.15
CA VAL A 95 30.04 -2.05 9.29
C VAL A 95 30.53 -2.17 7.84
N ALA A 96 31.84 -2.22 7.60
CA ALA A 96 32.39 -2.36 6.26
C ALA A 96 31.96 -3.69 5.59
N ALA A 97 31.90 -4.78 6.36
CA ALA A 97 31.43 -6.06 5.87
C ALA A 97 29.94 -6.02 5.47
N LYS A 98 29.08 -5.41 6.30
CA LYS A 98 27.65 -5.25 6.02
C LYS A 98 27.38 -4.37 4.79
N GLU A 99 28.12 -3.28 4.64
CA GLU A 99 28.02 -2.42 3.45
C GLU A 99 28.38 -3.18 2.18
N LYS A 100 29.50 -3.93 2.20
CA LYS A 100 29.90 -4.77 1.06
C LYS A 100 28.82 -5.82 0.72
N GLN A 101 28.22 -6.43 1.74
CA GLN A 101 27.13 -7.39 1.58
C GLN A 101 25.89 -6.73 0.95
N MET A 102 25.50 -5.54 1.42
CA MET A 102 24.41 -4.76 0.82
C MET A 102 24.67 -4.45 -0.66
N GLN A 103 25.88 -3.98 -1.01
CA GLN A 103 26.23 -3.70 -2.41
C GLN A 103 26.19 -4.96 -3.30
N THR A 104 26.59 -6.11 -2.73
CA THR A 104 26.49 -7.40 -3.43
C THR A 104 25.03 -7.75 -3.71
N LEU A 105 24.16 -7.69 -2.69
CA LEU A 105 22.74 -7.95 -2.81
C LEU A 105 22.05 -7.00 -3.79
N ILE A 106 22.38 -5.70 -3.74
CA ILE A 106 21.86 -4.70 -4.69
C ILE A 106 22.24 -5.10 -6.13
N SER A 107 23.51 -5.44 -6.38
CA SER A 107 23.95 -5.84 -7.72
C SER A 107 23.25 -7.10 -8.21
N GLU A 108 23.04 -8.09 -7.33
CA GLU A 108 22.36 -9.33 -7.68
C GLU A 108 20.88 -9.09 -7.98
N ILE A 109 20.19 -8.27 -7.17
CA ILE A 109 18.79 -7.92 -7.40
C ILE A 109 18.64 -7.11 -8.69
N LYS A 110 19.55 -6.17 -8.98
CA LYS A 110 19.57 -5.47 -10.28
C LYS A 110 19.70 -6.43 -11.45
N SER A 111 20.54 -7.45 -11.30
CA SER A 111 20.66 -8.50 -12.33
C SER A 111 19.35 -9.28 -12.48
N MET A 112 18.62 -9.55 -11.40
CA MET A 112 17.32 -10.21 -11.45
C MET A 112 16.29 -9.38 -12.24
N PHE A 113 16.17 -8.08 -11.96
CA PHE A 113 15.31 -7.17 -12.73
C PHE A 113 15.68 -7.14 -14.22
N LYS A 114 16.98 -7.04 -14.53
CA LYS A 114 17.47 -7.01 -15.92
C LYS A 114 17.25 -8.34 -16.67
N SER A 115 17.17 -9.44 -15.95
CA SER A 115 16.90 -10.76 -16.52
C SER A 115 15.41 -11.08 -16.68
N MET A 116 14.50 -10.21 -16.21
CA MET A 116 13.06 -10.45 -16.33
C MET A 116 12.66 -10.59 -17.80
N GLY A 117 12.09 -11.74 -18.13
CA GLY A 117 11.63 -12.09 -19.47
C GLY A 117 10.14 -12.39 -19.46
N ASP A 118 9.79 -13.57 -19.95
CA ASP A 118 8.42 -14.09 -19.97
C ASP A 118 7.97 -14.67 -18.61
N GLY A 119 8.82 -14.60 -17.59
CA GLY A 119 8.58 -15.06 -16.22
C GLY A 119 9.46 -16.25 -15.82
N GLU A 120 9.96 -16.22 -14.59
CA GLU A 120 10.71 -17.32 -13.96
C GLU A 120 9.79 -18.07 -12.98
N THR A 121 9.71 -19.40 -13.12
CA THR A 121 8.80 -20.24 -12.34
C THR A 121 9.29 -21.68 -12.28
N ASN A 122 8.75 -22.48 -11.36
CA ASN A 122 9.08 -23.89 -11.20
C ASN A 122 8.27 -24.79 -12.18
N PRO A 123 8.69 -26.06 -12.36
CA PRO A 123 7.94 -27.03 -13.17
C PRO A 123 6.56 -27.36 -12.58
N SER A 124 5.56 -27.54 -13.45
CA SER A 124 4.31 -28.22 -13.10
C SER A 124 4.37 -29.66 -13.60
N ALA A 125 4.45 -30.62 -12.67
CA ALA A 125 4.40 -32.04 -13.04
C ALA A 125 3.06 -32.43 -13.67
N TYR A 126 1.96 -31.80 -13.23
CA TYR A 126 0.63 -31.99 -13.83
C TYR A 126 0.60 -31.59 -15.31
N ASP A 127 1.03 -30.37 -15.63
CA ASP A 127 0.99 -29.86 -16.99
C ASP A 127 2.03 -30.55 -17.88
N THR A 128 3.21 -30.85 -17.34
CA THR A 128 4.25 -31.61 -18.04
C THR A 128 3.75 -33.00 -18.43
N ALA A 129 2.97 -33.66 -17.57
CA ALA A 129 2.30 -34.91 -17.90
C ALA A 129 1.31 -34.75 -19.06
N TRP A 130 0.48 -33.71 -19.08
CA TRP A 130 -0.43 -33.46 -20.21
C TRP A 130 0.32 -33.18 -21.53
N VAL A 131 1.40 -32.41 -21.50
CA VAL A 131 2.23 -32.15 -22.69
C VAL A 131 2.91 -33.43 -23.17
N ALA A 132 3.35 -34.30 -22.26
CA ALA A 132 3.93 -35.61 -22.59
C ALA A 132 2.93 -36.57 -23.26
N ARG A 133 1.61 -36.34 -23.19
CA ARG A 133 0.60 -37.16 -23.88
C ARG A 133 0.48 -36.84 -25.38
N VAL A 134 0.99 -35.70 -25.83
CA VAL A 134 0.85 -35.28 -27.24
C VAL A 134 1.53 -36.30 -28.16
N PRO A 135 0.81 -36.98 -29.07
CA PRO A 135 1.39 -37.99 -29.94
C PRO A 135 2.21 -37.34 -31.07
N ALA A 136 3.23 -38.05 -31.57
CA ALA A 136 4.08 -37.54 -32.63
C ALA A 136 3.31 -37.23 -33.92
N LEU A 137 3.60 -36.07 -34.51
CA LEU A 137 2.97 -35.60 -35.74
C LEU A 137 3.28 -36.47 -36.96
N ASP A 138 4.39 -37.20 -36.93
CA ASP A 138 4.79 -38.14 -37.98
C ASP A 138 4.02 -39.47 -37.92
N GLY A 139 3.11 -39.62 -36.94
CA GLY A 139 2.30 -40.82 -36.74
C GLY A 139 3.05 -41.98 -36.07
N SER A 140 4.29 -41.77 -35.63
CA SER A 140 5.03 -42.77 -34.86
C SER A 140 4.46 -42.93 -33.45
N ASP A 141 4.57 -44.14 -32.91
CA ASP A 141 4.08 -44.51 -31.57
C ASP A 141 5.05 -44.01 -30.47
N ARG A 142 5.20 -42.69 -30.40
CA ARG A 142 6.03 -41.97 -29.42
C ARG A 142 5.43 -40.60 -29.12
N PRO A 143 5.77 -39.98 -27.99
CA PRO A 143 5.38 -38.60 -27.72
C PRO A 143 6.06 -37.64 -28.71
N GLN A 144 5.34 -36.59 -29.10
CA GLN A 144 5.85 -35.45 -29.85
C GLN A 144 6.99 -34.74 -29.11
N PHE A 145 6.89 -34.70 -27.78
CA PHE A 145 7.87 -34.09 -26.88
C PHE A 145 8.47 -35.16 -25.97
N PRO A 146 9.39 -36.01 -26.45
CA PRO A 146 9.94 -37.12 -25.65
C PRO A 146 10.69 -36.66 -24.39
N GLN A 147 11.21 -35.43 -24.39
CA GLN A 147 11.90 -34.86 -23.24
C GLN A 147 10.99 -34.69 -22.01
N THR A 148 9.70 -34.40 -22.19
CA THR A 148 8.75 -34.26 -21.06
C THR A 148 8.46 -35.61 -20.41
N LEU A 149 8.35 -36.68 -21.20
CA LEU A 149 8.22 -38.04 -20.67
C LEU A 149 9.47 -38.47 -19.89
N GLN A 150 10.67 -38.07 -20.36
CA GLN A 150 11.92 -38.30 -19.63
C GLN A 150 12.00 -37.50 -18.33
N TRP A 151 11.53 -36.25 -18.32
CA TRP A 151 11.45 -35.45 -17.11
C TRP A 151 10.57 -36.12 -16.06
N ILE A 152 9.38 -36.61 -16.43
CA ILE A 152 8.47 -37.31 -15.51
C ILE A 152 9.16 -38.53 -14.88
N LEU A 153 9.86 -39.35 -15.69
CA LEU A 153 10.56 -40.54 -15.21
C LEU A 153 11.65 -40.25 -14.19
N ARG A 154 12.30 -39.07 -14.27
CA ARG A 154 13.45 -38.67 -13.45
C ARG A 154 13.08 -37.86 -12.22
N ASN A 155 11.89 -37.25 -12.18
CA ASN A 155 11.49 -36.29 -11.15
C ASN A 155 10.37 -36.80 -10.23
N GLN A 156 10.23 -38.14 -10.08
CA GLN A 156 9.39 -38.69 -9.02
C GLN A 156 10.06 -38.45 -7.65
N LEU A 157 9.30 -37.91 -6.70
CA LEU A 157 9.76 -37.67 -5.33
C LEU A 157 9.98 -38.99 -4.57
N SER A 158 10.70 -38.92 -3.46
CA SER A 158 11.07 -40.11 -2.67
C SER A 158 9.87 -40.86 -2.08
N ASP A 159 8.76 -40.16 -1.85
CA ASP A 159 7.49 -40.73 -1.36
C ASP A 159 6.62 -41.37 -2.46
N GLY A 160 7.07 -41.31 -3.72
CA GLY A 160 6.34 -41.81 -4.87
C GLY A 160 5.42 -40.80 -5.55
N SER A 161 5.28 -39.59 -5.01
CA SER A 161 4.50 -38.52 -5.62
C SER A 161 5.27 -37.72 -6.68
N TRP A 162 4.57 -36.87 -7.40
CA TRP A 162 5.13 -35.72 -8.11
C TRP A 162 4.48 -34.43 -7.59
N GLY A 163 5.21 -33.32 -7.63
CA GLY A 163 4.76 -32.00 -7.19
C GLY A 163 5.92 -31.15 -6.69
N GLU A 164 5.61 -29.98 -6.11
CA GLU A 164 6.62 -29.10 -5.51
C GLU A 164 7.16 -29.70 -4.20
N GLU A 165 8.48 -29.68 -4.00
CA GLU A 165 9.17 -30.30 -2.86
C GLU A 165 9.17 -29.37 -1.64
N LEU A 166 9.26 -28.05 -1.84
CA LEU A 166 9.34 -27.07 -0.75
C LEU A 166 8.09 -27.04 0.15
N CYS A 167 6.94 -27.45 -0.38
CA CYS A 167 5.68 -27.49 0.36
C CYS A 167 4.92 -28.77 0.02
N PHE A 168 4.26 -29.35 1.03
CA PHE A 168 3.38 -30.51 0.83
C PHE A 168 1.93 -30.06 0.91
N LEU A 169 1.20 -30.18 -0.19
CA LEU A 169 -0.24 -29.99 -0.28
C LEU A 169 -0.86 -31.24 -0.90
N THR A 170 -1.75 -31.94 -0.18
CA THR A 170 -2.28 -33.23 -0.62
C THR A 170 -3.02 -33.09 -1.96
N TYR A 171 -3.81 -32.02 -2.14
CA TYR A 171 -4.48 -31.74 -3.41
C TYR A 171 -3.51 -31.68 -4.61
N ASP A 172 -2.41 -30.92 -4.48
CA ASP A 172 -1.40 -30.78 -5.54
C ASP A 172 -0.71 -32.12 -5.83
N ARG A 173 -0.21 -32.79 -4.80
CA ARG A 173 0.54 -34.05 -4.94
C ARG A 173 -0.31 -35.13 -5.60
N ILE A 174 -1.57 -35.29 -5.18
CA ILE A 174 -2.46 -36.30 -5.77
C ILE A 174 -2.78 -35.97 -7.22
N LEU A 175 -3.05 -34.71 -7.53
CA LEU A 175 -3.38 -34.27 -8.89
C LEU A 175 -2.21 -34.53 -9.85
N ALA A 176 -1.01 -34.08 -9.50
CA ALA A 176 0.20 -34.24 -10.29
C ALA A 176 0.59 -35.73 -10.43
N THR A 177 0.53 -36.49 -9.33
CA THR A 177 0.86 -37.93 -9.34
C THR A 177 -0.09 -38.71 -10.24
N LEU A 178 -1.39 -38.44 -10.17
CA LEU A 178 -2.38 -39.11 -11.03
C LEU A 178 -2.12 -38.81 -12.51
N ALA A 179 -1.85 -37.55 -12.86
CA ALA A 179 -1.55 -37.15 -14.23
C ALA A 179 -0.28 -37.85 -14.78
N CYS A 180 0.78 -37.92 -13.96
CA CYS A 180 2.03 -38.61 -14.33
C CYS A 180 1.83 -40.11 -14.49
N VAL A 181 1.14 -40.77 -13.54
CA VAL A 181 0.85 -42.20 -13.59
C VAL A 181 0.06 -42.58 -14.85
N ILE A 182 -1.00 -41.83 -15.17
CA ILE A 182 -1.78 -42.04 -16.40
C ILE A 182 -0.88 -41.91 -17.63
N THR A 183 -0.06 -40.86 -17.69
CA THR A 183 0.78 -40.59 -18.86
C THR A 183 1.85 -41.66 -19.08
N LEU A 184 2.51 -42.11 -18.01
CA LEU A 184 3.45 -43.23 -18.06
C LEU A 184 2.78 -44.53 -18.52
N THR A 185 1.54 -44.77 -18.06
CA THR A 185 0.74 -45.93 -18.46
C THR A 185 0.37 -45.90 -19.95
N LEU A 186 -0.03 -44.73 -20.47
CA LEU A 186 -0.37 -44.53 -21.88
C LEU A 186 0.81 -44.83 -22.82
N TRP A 187 2.03 -44.53 -22.39
CA TRP A 187 3.25 -44.78 -23.17
C TRP A 187 3.96 -46.10 -22.80
N HIS A 188 3.33 -46.95 -21.99
CA HIS A 188 3.85 -48.27 -21.58
C HIS A 188 5.29 -48.20 -21.04
N THR A 189 5.58 -47.24 -20.16
CA THR A 189 6.92 -47.02 -19.59
C THR A 189 6.85 -46.65 -18.11
N GLY A 190 7.97 -46.78 -17.40
CA GLY A 190 8.09 -46.34 -16.01
C GLY A 190 7.31 -47.18 -14.99
N ASP A 191 7.20 -48.50 -15.18
CA ASP A 191 6.41 -49.40 -14.31
C ASP A 191 6.72 -49.25 -12.81
N ALA A 192 8.00 -49.04 -12.46
CA ALA A 192 8.41 -48.83 -11.08
C ALA A 192 7.87 -47.50 -10.52
N GLN A 193 7.91 -46.44 -11.32
CA GLN A 193 7.36 -45.13 -10.96
C GLN A 193 5.83 -45.19 -10.88
N VAL A 194 5.15 -45.85 -11.83
CA VAL A 194 3.70 -46.08 -11.82
C VAL A 194 3.27 -46.77 -10.54
N LYS A 195 3.94 -47.87 -10.16
CA LYS A 195 3.63 -48.60 -8.93
C LYS A 195 3.76 -47.73 -7.68
N LYS A 196 4.83 -46.95 -7.57
CA LYS A 196 5.05 -46.03 -6.45
C LYS A 196 4.00 -44.92 -6.40
N GLY A 197 3.63 -44.36 -7.55
CA GLY A 197 2.61 -43.30 -7.62
C GLY A 197 1.22 -43.80 -7.21
N ILE A 198 0.84 -45.01 -7.63
CA ILE A 198 -0.41 -45.65 -7.18
C ILE A 198 -0.40 -45.85 -5.67
N GLU A 199 0.70 -46.35 -5.10
CA GLU A 199 0.83 -46.56 -3.66
C GLU A 199 0.74 -45.23 -2.88
N PHE A 200 1.37 -44.18 -3.40
CA PHE A 200 1.26 -42.83 -2.82
C PHE A 200 -0.20 -42.37 -2.77
N ILE A 201 -0.94 -42.45 -3.89
CA ILE A 201 -2.34 -42.02 -3.97
C ILE A 201 -3.19 -42.83 -2.99
N LYS A 202 -3.04 -44.15 -2.93
CA LYS A 202 -3.76 -45.00 -1.97
C LYS A 202 -3.53 -44.57 -0.52
N THR A 203 -2.28 -44.28 -0.19
CA THR A 203 -1.88 -43.90 1.17
C THR A 203 -2.40 -42.51 1.58
N HIS A 204 -2.49 -41.58 0.63
CA HIS A 204 -2.74 -40.17 0.92
C HIS A 204 -4.12 -39.66 0.54
N ALA A 205 -4.91 -40.39 -0.27
CA ALA A 205 -6.21 -39.93 -0.75
C ALA A 205 -7.21 -39.56 0.36
N GLU A 206 -7.19 -40.28 1.48
CA GLU A 206 -8.07 -39.98 2.63
C GLU A 206 -7.71 -38.65 3.31
N ARG A 207 -6.46 -38.19 3.21
CA ARG A 207 -6.02 -36.91 3.81
C ARG A 207 -6.70 -35.69 3.18
N LEU A 208 -7.21 -35.82 1.95
CA LEU A 208 -7.90 -34.73 1.28
C LEU A 208 -9.14 -34.26 2.05
N GLU A 209 -9.82 -35.14 2.79
CA GLU A 209 -11.00 -34.78 3.59
C GLU A 209 -10.67 -33.81 4.73
N GLY A 210 -9.43 -33.85 5.22
CA GLY A 210 -8.95 -32.97 6.29
C GLY A 210 -8.31 -31.65 5.81
N GLU A 211 -8.12 -31.46 4.50
CA GLU A 211 -7.50 -30.24 3.97
C GLU A 211 -8.54 -29.15 3.67
N ALA A 212 -8.21 -27.91 4.08
CA ALA A 212 -9.09 -26.77 3.91
C ALA A 212 -9.42 -26.51 2.44
N ASP A 213 -10.71 -26.26 2.17
CA ASP A 213 -11.25 -25.99 0.85
C ASP A 213 -10.57 -24.84 0.11
N ASN A 214 -10.05 -23.85 0.83
CA ASN A 214 -9.36 -22.68 0.28
C ASN A 214 -8.00 -23.03 -0.35
N HIS A 215 -7.40 -24.16 0.02
CA HIS A 215 -6.13 -24.60 -0.55
C HIS A 215 -6.31 -25.47 -1.80
N ARG A 216 -7.54 -25.66 -2.30
CA ARG A 216 -7.78 -26.46 -3.50
C ARG A 216 -7.23 -25.76 -4.74
N PRO A 217 -6.38 -26.43 -5.55
CA PRO A 217 -5.89 -25.89 -6.80
C PRO A 217 -7.04 -25.55 -7.77
N SER A 218 -6.75 -24.61 -8.67
CA SER A 218 -7.71 -24.09 -9.62
C SER A 218 -8.30 -25.18 -10.50
N GLY A 219 -9.61 -25.40 -10.39
CA GLY A 219 -10.32 -26.38 -11.20
C GLY A 219 -10.18 -27.82 -10.73
N PHE A 220 -9.61 -28.08 -9.53
CA PHE A 220 -9.36 -29.42 -9.00
C PHE A 220 -10.58 -30.36 -9.13
N GLU A 221 -11.78 -29.92 -8.76
CA GLU A 221 -12.97 -30.79 -8.81
C GLU A 221 -13.32 -31.24 -10.24
N ILE A 222 -12.98 -30.43 -11.24
CA ILE A 222 -13.24 -30.70 -12.64
C ILE A 222 -12.21 -31.69 -13.18
N VAL A 223 -10.92 -31.36 -13.01
CA VAL A 223 -9.82 -32.09 -13.65
C VAL A 223 -9.51 -33.41 -12.94
N PHE A 224 -9.60 -33.44 -11.61
CA PHE A 224 -9.27 -34.63 -10.84
C PHE A 224 -10.20 -35.80 -11.16
N ILE A 225 -11.51 -35.55 -11.18
CA ILE A 225 -12.51 -36.59 -11.46
C ILE A 225 -12.45 -37.05 -12.92
N SER A 226 -12.18 -36.14 -13.86
CA SER A 226 -12.00 -36.49 -15.27
C SER A 226 -10.84 -37.50 -15.42
N MET A 227 -9.69 -37.21 -14.81
CA MET A 227 -8.55 -38.13 -14.79
C MET A 227 -8.80 -39.40 -13.98
N LEU A 228 -9.57 -39.33 -12.89
CA LEU A 228 -9.91 -40.51 -12.09
C LEU A 228 -10.75 -41.51 -12.92
N ASN A 229 -11.67 -40.99 -13.76
CA ASN A 229 -12.44 -41.81 -14.70
C ASN A 229 -11.55 -42.40 -15.80
N GLU A 230 -10.59 -41.64 -16.32
CA GLU A 230 -9.59 -42.12 -17.29
C GLU A 230 -8.74 -43.24 -16.67
N ALA A 231 -8.21 -43.05 -15.47
CA ALA A 231 -7.45 -44.06 -14.73
C ALA A 231 -8.25 -45.36 -14.52
N LYS A 232 -9.55 -45.24 -14.22
CA LYS A 232 -10.47 -46.39 -14.11
C LYS A 232 -10.60 -47.14 -15.43
N SER A 233 -10.69 -46.42 -16.55
CA SER A 233 -10.77 -47.02 -17.89
C SER A 233 -9.47 -47.74 -18.31
N LEU A 234 -8.32 -47.27 -17.81
CA LEU A 234 -7.01 -47.90 -17.99
C LEU A 234 -6.76 -49.09 -17.04
N GLY A 235 -7.70 -49.39 -16.13
CA GLY A 235 -7.58 -50.50 -15.19
C GLY A 235 -6.57 -50.26 -14.06
N LEU A 236 -6.27 -49.00 -13.73
CA LEU A 236 -5.38 -48.67 -12.61
C LEU A 236 -6.05 -49.01 -11.28
N ASP A 237 -5.30 -49.63 -10.36
CA ASP A 237 -5.79 -50.02 -9.04
C ASP A 237 -5.76 -48.82 -8.08
N LEU A 238 -6.80 -47.99 -8.11
CA LEU A 238 -6.97 -46.80 -7.25
C LEU A 238 -8.21 -46.93 -6.37
N PRO A 239 -8.29 -46.20 -5.24
CA PRO A 239 -9.38 -46.32 -4.29
C PRO A 239 -10.63 -45.52 -4.75
N TYR A 240 -11.23 -45.90 -5.88
CA TYR A 240 -12.35 -45.19 -6.53
C TYR A 240 -13.59 -45.00 -5.65
N GLU A 241 -13.78 -45.90 -4.67
CA GLU A 241 -14.97 -45.93 -3.84
C GLU A 241 -14.88 -45.03 -2.59
N LEU A 242 -13.76 -44.29 -2.41
CA LEU A 242 -13.57 -43.39 -1.29
C LEU A 242 -14.71 -42.35 -1.20
N PRO A 243 -15.28 -42.12 0.01
CA PRO A 243 -16.37 -41.15 0.19
C PRO A 243 -16.01 -39.76 -0.33
N PHE A 244 -14.77 -39.30 -0.10
CA PHE A 244 -14.34 -37.98 -0.55
C PHE A 244 -14.26 -37.86 -2.08
N PHE A 245 -13.89 -38.92 -2.80
CA PHE A 245 -13.92 -38.92 -4.28
C PHE A 245 -15.35 -38.81 -4.82
N LYS A 246 -16.30 -39.50 -4.17
CA LYS A 246 -17.73 -39.38 -4.49
C LYS A 246 -18.23 -37.97 -4.25
N LEU A 247 -17.83 -37.35 -3.13
CA LEU A 247 -18.16 -35.96 -2.81
C LEU A 247 -17.64 -35.00 -3.88
N ILE A 248 -16.36 -35.09 -4.26
CA ILE A 248 -15.79 -34.25 -5.33
C ILE A 248 -16.54 -34.47 -6.66
N ASN A 249 -16.91 -35.71 -6.98
CA ASN A 249 -17.71 -36.00 -8.16
C ASN A 249 -19.10 -35.32 -8.11
N GLU A 250 -19.79 -35.35 -6.97
CA GLU A 250 -21.05 -34.63 -6.79
C GLU A 250 -20.88 -33.11 -6.95
N MET A 251 -19.77 -32.55 -6.43
CA MET A 251 -19.42 -31.14 -6.61
C MET A 251 -19.18 -30.81 -8.09
N ARG A 252 -18.45 -31.67 -8.82
CA ARG A 252 -18.24 -31.56 -10.26
C ARG A 252 -19.56 -31.57 -11.01
N GLU A 253 -20.41 -32.56 -10.80
CA GLU A 253 -21.71 -32.67 -11.49
C GLU A 253 -22.60 -31.45 -11.21
N THR A 254 -22.59 -30.94 -9.98
CA THR A 254 -23.30 -29.71 -9.62
C THR A 254 -22.73 -28.50 -10.37
N LYS A 255 -21.40 -28.40 -10.48
CA LYS A 255 -20.72 -27.33 -11.19
C LYS A 255 -21.02 -27.40 -12.69
N LEU A 256 -20.90 -28.57 -13.33
CA LEU A 256 -21.16 -28.78 -14.75
C LEU A 256 -22.59 -28.37 -15.14
N LYS A 257 -23.60 -28.74 -14.32
CA LYS A 257 -25.00 -28.33 -14.55
C LYS A 257 -25.22 -26.81 -14.51
N LYS A 258 -24.36 -26.08 -13.81
CA LYS A 258 -24.41 -24.63 -13.69
C LYS A 258 -23.57 -23.92 -14.76
N ILE A 259 -22.73 -24.62 -15.52
CA ILE A 259 -21.90 -24.00 -16.55
C ILE A 259 -22.81 -23.51 -17.69
N PRO A 260 -22.88 -22.19 -17.95
CA PRO A 260 -23.64 -21.67 -19.06
C PRO A 260 -22.89 -21.93 -20.37
N LEU A 261 -23.15 -23.07 -21.02
CA LEU A 261 -22.47 -23.50 -22.25
C LEU A 261 -22.51 -22.46 -23.36
N ASN A 262 -23.57 -21.67 -23.44
CA ASN A 262 -23.70 -20.56 -24.39
C ASN A 262 -22.69 -19.43 -24.11
N VAL A 263 -22.38 -19.14 -22.84
CA VAL A 263 -21.46 -18.08 -22.44
C VAL A 263 -20.01 -18.54 -22.65
N ILE A 264 -19.65 -19.74 -22.19
CA ILE A 264 -18.25 -20.23 -22.30
C ILE A 264 -17.80 -20.46 -23.74
N HIS A 265 -18.75 -20.62 -24.68
CA HIS A 265 -18.48 -20.75 -26.11
C HIS A 265 -18.53 -19.41 -26.85
N ALA A 266 -18.96 -18.33 -26.19
CA ALA A 266 -19.12 -17.01 -26.79
C ALA A 266 -18.04 -16.03 -26.34
N ILE A 267 -17.60 -16.09 -25.08
CA ILE A 267 -16.60 -15.19 -24.51
C ILE A 267 -15.53 -15.97 -23.75
N PRO A 268 -14.27 -15.48 -23.71
CA PRO A 268 -13.24 -16.06 -22.86
C PRO A 268 -13.62 -16.02 -21.38
N THR A 269 -13.43 -17.14 -20.68
CA THR A 269 -13.68 -17.28 -19.24
C THR A 269 -12.59 -18.14 -18.60
N THR A 270 -12.54 -18.20 -17.28
CA THR A 270 -11.56 -19.04 -16.54
C THR A 270 -11.70 -20.54 -16.83
N ILE A 271 -12.82 -20.98 -17.41
CA ILE A 271 -13.00 -22.38 -17.86
C ILE A 271 -11.96 -22.77 -18.93
N LEU A 272 -11.50 -21.80 -19.74
CA LEU A 272 -10.43 -22.04 -20.72
C LEU A 272 -9.12 -22.53 -20.07
N TYR A 273 -8.94 -22.31 -18.77
CA TYR A 273 -7.78 -22.79 -18.01
C TYR A 273 -7.82 -24.29 -17.72
N SER A 274 -8.97 -24.96 -17.87
CA SER A 274 -9.20 -26.34 -17.41
C SER A 274 -9.98 -27.20 -18.41
N LEU A 275 -9.79 -26.97 -19.73
CA LEU A 275 -10.53 -27.70 -20.77
C LEU A 275 -10.21 -29.20 -20.80
N GLU A 276 -9.03 -29.60 -20.32
CA GLU A 276 -8.61 -30.99 -20.22
C GLU A 276 -9.53 -31.84 -19.30
N GLY A 277 -10.23 -31.20 -18.35
CA GLY A 277 -11.20 -31.85 -17.48
C GLY A 277 -12.66 -31.77 -17.93
N LEU A 278 -12.93 -31.12 -19.08
CA LEU A 278 -14.28 -30.84 -19.61
C LEU A 278 -14.49 -31.40 -21.03
N GLN A 279 -13.63 -32.33 -21.46
CA GLN A 279 -13.57 -32.81 -22.83
C GLN A 279 -14.89 -33.40 -23.35
N GLU A 280 -15.76 -33.86 -22.45
CA GLU A 280 -17.03 -34.51 -22.76
C GLU A 280 -18.21 -33.55 -23.00
N ILE A 281 -18.09 -32.27 -22.61
CA ILE A 281 -19.18 -31.28 -22.74
C ILE A 281 -18.86 -30.10 -23.67
N ILE A 282 -17.60 -29.98 -24.08
CA ILE A 282 -17.09 -28.84 -24.84
C ILE A 282 -17.27 -29.05 -26.35
N ASP A 283 -17.69 -27.98 -27.03
CA ASP A 283 -17.67 -27.89 -28.49
C ASP A 283 -16.34 -27.28 -28.95
N TRP A 284 -15.42 -28.15 -29.38
CA TRP A 284 -14.06 -27.76 -29.79
C TRP A 284 -14.07 -26.68 -30.89
N ASN A 285 -14.99 -26.73 -31.85
CA ASN A 285 -15.06 -25.75 -32.93
C ASN A 285 -15.44 -24.35 -32.41
N LYS A 286 -16.23 -24.27 -31.35
CA LYS A 286 -16.58 -22.99 -30.72
C LYS A 286 -15.46 -22.50 -29.83
N ILE A 287 -14.84 -23.38 -29.05
CA ILE A 287 -13.72 -23.02 -28.17
C ILE A 287 -12.53 -22.46 -28.93
N MET A 288 -12.22 -22.98 -30.14
CA MET A 288 -11.13 -22.44 -30.96
C MET A 288 -11.26 -20.94 -31.27
N LYS A 289 -12.47 -20.37 -31.21
CA LYS A 289 -12.69 -18.91 -31.41
C LYS A 289 -12.22 -18.06 -30.23
N LEU A 290 -11.93 -18.70 -29.10
CA LEU A 290 -11.55 -18.06 -27.84
C LEU A 290 -10.06 -18.29 -27.49
N GLN A 291 -9.29 -18.86 -28.42
CA GLN A 291 -7.85 -19.06 -28.29
C GLN A 291 -7.13 -17.72 -28.09
N SER A 292 -6.16 -17.69 -27.18
CA SER A 292 -5.27 -16.55 -26.98
C SER A 292 -4.43 -16.26 -28.23
N LYS A 293 -3.87 -15.05 -28.34
CA LYS A 293 -3.08 -14.66 -29.52
C LYS A 293 -1.83 -15.54 -29.71
N ASP A 294 -1.23 -15.96 -28.61
CA ASP A 294 -0.05 -16.84 -28.54
C ASP A 294 -0.36 -18.32 -28.86
N GLY A 295 -1.63 -18.68 -29.07
CA GLY A 295 -2.06 -20.04 -29.34
C GLY A 295 -2.48 -20.84 -28.10
N SER A 296 -2.32 -20.27 -26.90
CA SER A 296 -2.72 -20.90 -25.65
C SER A 296 -4.22 -20.86 -25.41
N PHE A 297 -4.66 -21.69 -24.46
CA PHE A 297 -5.96 -21.55 -23.80
C PHE A 297 -5.76 -21.06 -22.38
N LEU A 298 -5.92 -19.74 -22.21
CA LEU A 298 -5.70 -19.00 -20.97
C LEU A 298 -4.35 -19.33 -20.30
N SER A 299 -3.27 -19.35 -21.10
CA SER A 299 -1.89 -19.62 -20.69
C SER A 299 -1.58 -21.02 -20.14
N SER A 300 -2.56 -21.93 -20.01
CA SER A 300 -2.33 -23.29 -19.47
C SER A 300 -1.76 -24.25 -20.52
N PRO A 301 -0.59 -24.87 -20.29
CA PRO A 301 -0.08 -25.92 -21.16
C PRO A 301 -0.94 -27.18 -21.16
N ALA A 302 -1.50 -27.61 -20.01
CA ALA A 302 -2.39 -28.78 -19.97
C ALA A 302 -3.65 -28.61 -20.84
N SER A 303 -4.34 -27.47 -20.67
CA SER A 303 -5.54 -27.14 -21.45
C SER A 303 -5.21 -27.05 -22.95
N THR A 304 -4.09 -26.41 -23.29
CA THR A 304 -3.64 -26.26 -24.67
C THR A 304 -3.24 -27.60 -25.30
N ALA A 305 -2.59 -28.50 -24.56
CA ALA A 305 -2.27 -29.86 -25.01
C ALA A 305 -3.55 -30.68 -25.25
N ALA A 306 -4.55 -30.58 -24.38
CA ALA A 306 -5.83 -31.24 -24.57
C ALA A 306 -6.56 -30.74 -25.83
N VAL A 307 -6.58 -29.43 -26.07
CA VAL A 307 -7.15 -28.87 -27.31
C VAL A 307 -6.38 -29.35 -28.54
N PHE A 308 -5.04 -29.32 -28.51
CA PHE A 308 -4.23 -29.79 -29.61
C PHE A 308 -4.52 -31.26 -29.97
N MET A 309 -4.54 -32.16 -28.98
CA MET A 309 -4.84 -33.58 -29.20
C MET A 309 -6.22 -33.82 -29.82
N ARG A 310 -7.17 -32.89 -29.63
CA ARG A 310 -8.54 -32.98 -30.17
C ARG A 310 -8.72 -32.32 -31.53
N THR A 311 -7.91 -31.32 -31.86
CA THR A 311 -8.15 -30.43 -33.02
C THR A 311 -7.01 -30.43 -34.04
N GLY A 312 -5.79 -30.79 -33.63
CA GLY A 312 -4.59 -30.64 -34.43
C GLY A 312 -4.19 -29.18 -34.69
N ASP A 313 -4.67 -28.23 -33.89
CA ASP A 313 -4.44 -26.81 -34.12
C ASP A 313 -2.94 -26.44 -34.05
N LYS A 314 -2.46 -25.77 -35.10
CA LYS A 314 -1.03 -25.45 -35.22
C LYS A 314 -0.57 -24.43 -34.18
N LYS A 315 -1.40 -23.44 -33.83
CA LYS A 315 -1.03 -22.42 -32.85
C LYS A 315 -0.90 -23.00 -31.45
N SER A 316 -1.76 -23.94 -31.09
CA SER A 316 -1.61 -24.68 -29.83
C SER A 316 -0.27 -25.43 -29.76
N LEU A 317 0.18 -26.03 -30.86
CA LEU A 317 1.49 -26.67 -30.90
C LEU A 317 2.65 -25.65 -30.84
N GLU A 318 2.51 -24.51 -31.53
CA GLU A 318 3.47 -23.41 -31.47
C GLU A 318 3.63 -22.88 -30.04
N PHE A 319 2.52 -22.73 -29.30
CA PHE A 319 2.55 -22.37 -27.87
C PHE A 319 3.31 -23.40 -27.03
N LEU A 320 2.98 -24.69 -27.14
CA LEU A 320 3.66 -25.74 -26.37
C LEU A 320 5.17 -25.78 -26.67
N SER A 321 5.52 -25.58 -27.94
CA SER A 321 6.92 -25.51 -28.38
C SER A 321 7.61 -24.24 -27.84
N PHE A 322 6.92 -23.11 -27.80
CA PHE A 322 7.41 -21.87 -27.20
C PHE A 322 7.75 -22.06 -25.72
N VAL A 323 6.86 -22.69 -24.94
CA VAL A 323 7.11 -22.97 -23.52
C VAL A 323 8.30 -23.92 -23.36
N LEU A 324 8.35 -25.02 -24.13
CA LEU A 324 9.46 -25.98 -24.06
C LEU A 324 10.79 -25.41 -24.57
N ASN A 325 10.80 -24.41 -25.45
CA ASN A 325 12.03 -23.72 -25.83
C ASN A 325 12.62 -22.92 -24.66
N LYS A 326 11.79 -22.48 -23.71
CA LYS A 326 12.22 -21.75 -22.51
C LYS A 326 12.62 -22.69 -21.37
N PHE A 327 11.84 -23.75 -21.12
CA PHE A 327 12.00 -24.66 -19.97
C PHE A 327 12.62 -26.01 -20.32
N GLU A 328 12.97 -26.22 -21.59
CA GLU A 328 13.61 -27.40 -22.15
C GLU A 328 12.74 -28.67 -22.08
N ASP A 329 12.69 -29.31 -20.91
CA ASP A 329 12.11 -30.65 -20.72
C ASP A 329 10.84 -30.70 -19.86
N HIS A 330 10.35 -29.55 -19.40
CA HIS A 330 9.13 -29.44 -18.61
C HIS A 330 8.37 -28.16 -18.94
N VAL A 331 7.18 -28.00 -18.36
CA VAL A 331 6.37 -26.79 -18.50
C VAL A 331 5.81 -26.37 -17.12
N PRO A 332 5.58 -25.07 -16.87
CA PRO A 332 4.87 -24.60 -15.70
C PRO A 332 3.35 -24.80 -15.84
N CYS A 333 2.58 -24.43 -14.81
CA CYS A 333 1.11 -24.55 -14.89
C CYS A 333 0.44 -23.44 -15.71
N HIS A 334 1.13 -22.34 -15.94
CA HIS A 334 0.71 -21.25 -16.83
C HIS A 334 1.93 -20.48 -17.33
N TYR A 335 1.87 -20.01 -18.57
CA TYR A 335 2.93 -19.21 -19.19
C TYR A 335 2.40 -18.38 -20.36
N PRO A 336 2.88 -17.14 -20.59
CA PRO A 336 3.87 -16.39 -19.79
C PRO A 336 3.29 -15.82 -18.48
N LEU A 337 4.15 -15.14 -17.71
CA LEU A 337 3.89 -14.52 -16.40
C LEU A 337 4.47 -13.09 -16.32
N ASP A 338 4.66 -12.47 -17.48
CA ASP A 338 5.51 -11.29 -17.64
C ASP A 338 4.98 -10.04 -16.93
N LEU A 339 3.66 -9.85 -16.87
CA LEU A 339 3.07 -8.70 -16.17
C LEU A 339 3.01 -8.93 -14.66
N PHE A 340 2.58 -10.12 -14.25
CA PHE A 340 2.48 -10.53 -12.86
C PHE A 340 3.84 -10.48 -12.15
N GLU A 341 4.88 -11.10 -12.74
CA GLU A 341 6.23 -11.12 -12.16
C GLU A 341 6.76 -9.70 -11.93
N ARG A 342 6.60 -8.83 -12.93
CA ARG A 342 7.08 -7.44 -12.90
C ARG A 342 6.38 -6.61 -11.85
N LEU A 343 5.05 -6.66 -11.82
CA LEU A 343 4.24 -5.91 -10.86
C LEU A 343 4.53 -6.33 -9.43
N TRP A 344 4.61 -7.63 -9.17
CA TRP A 344 4.90 -8.13 -7.84
C TRP A 344 6.34 -7.91 -7.39
N ALA A 345 7.31 -7.96 -8.29
CA ALA A 345 8.69 -7.64 -7.95
C ALA A 345 8.83 -6.16 -7.54
N VAL A 346 8.21 -5.24 -8.29
CA VAL A 346 8.17 -3.80 -7.94
C VAL A 346 7.45 -3.60 -6.60
N ASP A 347 6.25 -4.16 -6.42
CA ASP A 347 5.51 -4.05 -5.15
C ASP A 347 6.34 -4.56 -3.97
N THR A 348 7.06 -5.67 -4.15
CA THR A 348 7.87 -6.28 -3.09
C THR A 348 9.01 -5.37 -2.65
N VAL A 349 9.77 -4.79 -3.58
CA VAL A 349 10.91 -3.92 -3.22
C VAL A 349 10.46 -2.60 -2.61
N GLU A 350 9.32 -2.05 -3.03
CA GLU A 350 8.72 -0.85 -2.45
C GLU A 350 8.20 -1.09 -1.03
N ARG A 351 7.43 -2.16 -0.83
CA ARG A 351 6.89 -2.49 0.49
C ARG A 351 8.00 -2.89 1.47
N LEU A 352 9.10 -3.49 1.00
CA LEU A 352 10.28 -3.75 1.82
C LEU A 352 11.13 -2.49 2.08
N GLY A 353 10.84 -1.39 1.38
CA GLY A 353 11.48 -0.10 1.60
C GLY A 353 12.91 -0.01 1.09
N ILE A 354 13.23 -0.77 0.03
CA ILE A 354 14.55 -0.87 -0.61
C ILE A 354 14.55 -0.40 -2.08
N ASP A 355 13.40 0.05 -2.58
CA ASP A 355 13.15 0.55 -3.93
C ASP A 355 14.10 1.66 -4.39
N ARG A 356 14.55 2.53 -3.49
CA ARG A 356 15.48 3.63 -3.82
C ARG A 356 16.80 3.17 -4.46
N HIS A 357 17.16 1.90 -4.28
CA HIS A 357 18.35 1.28 -4.89
C HIS A 357 18.13 0.83 -6.35
N PHE A 358 16.87 0.80 -6.81
CA PHE A 358 16.42 0.16 -8.05
C PHE A 358 15.58 1.08 -8.95
N LYS A 359 15.74 2.41 -8.85
CA LYS A 359 14.91 3.38 -9.58
C LYS A 359 14.90 3.16 -11.10
N GLU A 360 16.06 2.89 -11.69
CA GLU A 360 16.19 2.63 -13.14
C GLU A 360 15.51 1.32 -13.51
N GLU A 361 15.78 0.25 -12.75
CA GLU A 361 15.19 -1.06 -12.96
C GLU A 361 13.65 -1.04 -12.82
N ILE A 362 13.12 -0.37 -11.79
CA ILE A 362 11.67 -0.21 -11.58
C ILE A 362 11.05 0.54 -12.77
N LYS A 363 11.67 1.63 -13.24
CA LYS A 363 11.16 2.38 -14.38
C LYS A 363 11.09 1.53 -15.65
N GLU A 364 12.16 0.81 -15.98
CA GLU A 364 12.19 -0.09 -17.16
C GLU A 364 11.12 -1.18 -17.04
N THR A 365 10.94 -1.74 -15.84
CA THR A 365 9.89 -2.72 -15.55
C THR A 365 8.49 -2.14 -15.74
N LEU A 366 8.22 -0.94 -15.24
CA LEU A 366 6.90 -0.30 -15.36
C LEU A 366 6.60 0.21 -16.76
N ASP A 367 7.62 0.66 -17.52
CA ASP A 367 7.49 1.01 -18.93
C ASP A 367 6.98 -0.20 -19.74
N TYR A 368 7.51 -1.40 -19.46
CA TYR A 368 7.03 -2.64 -20.06
C TYR A 368 5.57 -2.92 -19.70
N VAL A 369 5.20 -2.84 -18.41
CA VAL A 369 3.83 -3.08 -17.98
C VAL A 369 2.85 -2.08 -18.62
N TYR A 370 3.24 -0.79 -18.67
CA TYR A 370 2.43 0.26 -19.25
C TYR A 370 2.16 0.05 -20.74
N MET A 371 3.13 -0.51 -21.49
CA MET A 371 2.96 -0.86 -22.89
C MET A 371 1.80 -1.85 -23.15
N TYR A 372 1.48 -2.69 -22.17
CA TYR A 372 0.38 -3.67 -22.23
C TYR A 372 -0.84 -3.27 -21.37
N TRP A 373 -0.80 -2.10 -20.74
CA TRP A 373 -1.93 -1.56 -20.00
C TRP A 373 -3.13 -1.32 -20.92
N ASN A 374 -4.33 -1.66 -20.46
CA ASN A 374 -5.55 -1.45 -21.24
C ASN A 374 -6.76 -1.08 -20.37
N GLU A 375 -7.73 -0.39 -20.96
CA GLU A 375 -8.94 0.11 -20.28
C GLU A 375 -9.89 -0.98 -19.76
N ARG A 376 -9.72 -2.24 -20.20
CA ARG A 376 -10.51 -3.38 -19.70
C ARG A 376 -9.81 -4.12 -18.56
N GLY A 377 -8.62 -3.70 -18.17
CA GLY A 377 -7.77 -4.39 -17.20
C GLY A 377 -6.80 -5.38 -17.87
N ILE A 378 -5.71 -5.64 -17.19
CA ILE A 378 -4.66 -6.60 -17.59
C ILE A 378 -4.87 -7.93 -16.87
N GLY A 379 -4.21 -8.98 -17.35
CA GLY A 379 -4.03 -10.21 -16.58
C GLY A 379 -2.56 -10.45 -16.29
N TRP A 380 -2.23 -11.64 -15.79
CA TRP A 380 -0.85 -12.01 -15.45
C TRP A 380 0.14 -12.00 -16.62
N ALA A 381 -0.35 -12.07 -17.86
CA ALA A 381 0.47 -12.02 -19.06
C ALA A 381 -0.05 -11.07 -20.16
N ARG A 382 0.87 -10.58 -21.01
CA ARG A 382 0.59 -9.57 -22.06
C ARG A 382 -0.51 -9.93 -23.07
N ASP A 383 -0.74 -11.21 -23.31
CA ASP A 383 -1.68 -11.72 -24.32
C ASP A 383 -2.88 -12.47 -23.71
N ASN A 384 -3.09 -12.34 -22.39
CA ASN A 384 -4.22 -12.94 -21.71
C ASN A 384 -5.56 -12.49 -22.33
N ALA A 385 -6.39 -13.47 -22.70
CA ALA A 385 -7.73 -13.21 -23.24
C ALA A 385 -8.72 -12.66 -22.20
N VAL A 386 -8.40 -12.81 -20.91
CA VAL A 386 -9.20 -12.36 -19.76
C VAL A 386 -8.25 -11.68 -18.79
N GLY A 387 -8.55 -10.43 -18.41
CA GLY A 387 -7.86 -9.76 -17.31
C GLY A 387 -8.39 -10.24 -15.96
N ASP A 388 -7.60 -10.05 -14.91
CA ASP A 388 -7.98 -10.31 -13.53
C ASP A 388 -7.82 -9.03 -12.69
N ILE A 389 -8.60 -8.96 -11.61
CA ILE A 389 -8.64 -7.77 -10.78
C ILE A 389 -7.35 -7.59 -9.97
N ASP A 390 -6.59 -8.67 -9.75
CA ASP A 390 -5.39 -8.63 -8.93
C ASP A 390 -4.29 -7.86 -9.65
N ASP A 391 -3.91 -8.33 -10.84
CA ASP A 391 -2.94 -7.67 -11.72
C ASP A 391 -3.43 -6.28 -12.16
N THR A 392 -4.73 -6.13 -12.44
CA THR A 392 -5.29 -4.82 -12.81
C THR A 392 -5.21 -3.82 -11.66
N ALA A 393 -5.57 -4.19 -10.43
CA ALA A 393 -5.50 -3.28 -9.28
C ALA A 393 -4.04 -2.99 -8.88
N MET A 394 -3.16 -3.98 -8.96
CA MET A 394 -1.73 -3.82 -8.74
C MET A 394 -1.13 -2.84 -9.75
N GLY A 395 -1.38 -3.07 -11.04
CA GLY A 395 -0.94 -2.21 -12.14
C GLY A 395 -1.48 -0.79 -12.01
N LEU A 396 -2.79 -0.62 -11.79
CA LEU A 396 -3.41 0.69 -11.60
C LEU A 396 -2.73 1.47 -10.47
N ARG A 397 -2.50 0.85 -9.32
CA ARG A 397 -1.88 1.52 -8.17
C ARG A 397 -0.43 1.90 -8.45
N ILE A 398 0.40 0.96 -8.90
CA ILE A 398 1.84 1.18 -9.05
C ILE A 398 2.12 2.14 -10.21
N LEU A 399 1.49 1.93 -11.37
CA LEU A 399 1.62 2.84 -12.51
C LEU A 399 1.21 4.27 -12.13
N ARG A 400 0.09 4.43 -11.41
CA ARG A 400 -0.35 5.75 -10.92
C ARG A 400 0.67 6.39 -9.98
N LEU A 401 1.19 5.65 -9.01
CA LEU A 401 2.16 6.16 -8.04
C LEU A 401 3.50 6.55 -8.69
N HIS A 402 3.82 5.97 -9.85
CA HIS A 402 4.99 6.30 -10.67
C HIS A 402 4.71 7.33 -11.78
N GLY A 403 3.55 7.98 -11.77
CA GLY A 403 3.23 9.09 -12.68
C GLY A 403 2.72 8.68 -14.06
N TYR A 404 2.44 7.39 -14.30
CA TYR A 404 1.83 6.94 -15.55
C TYR A 404 0.35 7.32 -15.60
N ASN A 405 -0.12 7.69 -16.79
CA ASN A 405 -1.51 8.03 -17.02
C ASN A 405 -2.39 6.76 -17.13
N VAL A 406 -3.02 6.39 -16.01
CA VAL A 406 -3.92 5.23 -15.89
C VAL A 406 -5.27 5.61 -15.27
N SER A 407 -6.34 5.06 -15.85
CA SER A 407 -7.71 5.31 -15.41
C SER A 407 -8.22 4.21 -14.48
N SER A 408 -8.91 4.61 -13.40
CA SER A 408 -9.60 3.67 -12.50
C SER A 408 -10.79 2.96 -13.14
N ASP A 409 -11.22 3.40 -14.33
CA ASP A 409 -12.28 2.76 -15.09
C ASP A 409 -11.96 1.31 -15.47
N ALA A 410 -10.68 0.91 -15.49
CA ALA A 410 -10.27 -0.49 -15.67
C ALA A 410 -10.89 -1.43 -14.62
N LEU A 411 -11.22 -0.93 -13.42
CA LEU A 411 -11.88 -1.72 -12.38
C LEU A 411 -13.36 -2.03 -12.69
N LYS A 412 -14.00 -1.30 -13.62
CA LYS A 412 -15.41 -1.53 -13.98
C LYS A 412 -15.65 -2.92 -14.58
N THR A 413 -14.64 -3.50 -15.23
CA THR A 413 -14.69 -4.86 -15.78
C THR A 413 -15.03 -5.92 -14.73
N PHE A 414 -14.63 -5.68 -13.49
CA PHE A 414 -14.69 -6.65 -12.39
C PHE A 414 -15.85 -6.42 -11.42
N ARG A 415 -16.65 -5.39 -11.68
CA ARG A 415 -17.75 -4.95 -10.84
C ARG A 415 -19.08 -5.49 -11.36
N ASP A 416 -19.90 -6.08 -10.49
CA ASP A 416 -21.25 -6.49 -10.84
C ASP A 416 -22.28 -5.34 -10.74
N GLY A 417 -23.55 -5.63 -11.02
CA GLY A 417 -24.63 -4.64 -10.90
C GLY A 417 -24.90 -4.15 -9.47
N ASN A 418 -24.52 -4.92 -8.45
CA ASN A 418 -24.71 -4.60 -7.04
C ASN A 418 -23.56 -3.79 -6.44
N GLY A 419 -22.47 -3.61 -7.19
CA GLY A 419 -21.26 -2.94 -6.70
C GLY A 419 -20.28 -3.88 -5.99
N GLU A 420 -20.45 -5.20 -6.13
CA GLU A 420 -19.46 -6.18 -5.67
C GLU A 420 -18.36 -6.35 -6.71
N PHE A 421 -17.14 -6.57 -6.23
CA PHE A 421 -15.96 -6.84 -7.06
C PHE A 421 -15.56 -8.31 -6.96
N PHE A 422 -15.11 -8.85 -8.08
CA PHE A 422 -14.69 -10.24 -8.23
C PHE A 422 -13.36 -10.33 -9.00
N CYS A 423 -12.63 -11.42 -8.81
CA CYS A 423 -11.34 -11.64 -9.45
C CYS A 423 -11.43 -11.64 -10.99
N PHE A 424 -12.55 -12.14 -11.55
CA PHE A 424 -12.77 -12.21 -13.00
C PHE A 424 -14.15 -11.70 -13.39
N MET A 425 -14.25 -11.11 -14.58
CA MET A 425 -15.51 -10.63 -15.16
C MET A 425 -16.57 -11.75 -15.22
N GLY A 426 -17.79 -11.44 -14.77
CA GLY A 426 -18.94 -12.33 -14.87
C GLY A 426 -18.88 -13.58 -13.98
N GLN A 427 -17.91 -13.64 -13.05
CA GLN A 427 -17.74 -14.73 -12.10
C GLN A 427 -17.94 -14.25 -10.67
N THR A 428 -18.06 -15.18 -9.74
CA THR A 428 -18.24 -14.89 -8.31
C THR A 428 -17.01 -15.19 -7.47
N GLN A 429 -15.88 -15.53 -8.11
CA GLN A 429 -14.65 -15.88 -7.42
C GLN A 429 -13.92 -14.62 -6.94
N ARG A 430 -13.45 -14.63 -5.69
CA ARG A 430 -12.51 -13.66 -5.11
C ARG A 430 -11.75 -14.29 -3.95
N GLY A 431 -10.58 -13.78 -3.61
CA GLY A 431 -9.71 -14.19 -2.51
C GLY A 431 -9.28 -13.01 -1.65
N VAL A 432 -8.41 -13.27 -0.67
CA VAL A 432 -7.96 -12.24 0.27
C VAL A 432 -6.88 -11.37 -0.36
N THR A 433 -5.96 -11.95 -1.12
CA THR A 433 -4.86 -11.26 -1.82
C THR A 433 -5.37 -10.28 -2.88
N ASP A 434 -6.27 -10.72 -3.77
CA ASP A 434 -6.85 -9.85 -4.80
C ASP A 434 -7.67 -8.71 -4.17
N MET A 435 -8.48 -9.00 -3.14
CA MET A 435 -9.24 -7.95 -2.46
C MET A 435 -8.36 -7.00 -1.65
N LEU A 436 -7.23 -7.47 -1.13
CA LEU A 436 -6.23 -6.61 -0.47
C LEU A 436 -5.59 -5.65 -1.48
N ASN A 437 -5.22 -6.11 -2.66
CA ASN A 437 -4.64 -5.26 -3.70
C ASN A 437 -5.64 -4.24 -4.24
N VAL A 438 -6.90 -4.63 -4.42
CA VAL A 438 -7.99 -3.68 -4.75
C VAL A 438 -8.19 -2.67 -3.62
N HIS A 439 -8.13 -3.09 -2.36
CA HIS A 439 -8.25 -2.18 -1.22
C HIS A 439 -7.11 -1.15 -1.21
N ARG A 440 -5.86 -1.59 -1.35
CA ARG A 440 -4.68 -0.71 -1.45
C ARG A 440 -4.80 0.25 -2.64
N CYS A 441 -5.21 -0.27 -3.80
CA CYS A 441 -5.44 0.54 -5.00
C CYS A 441 -6.50 1.62 -4.75
N SER A 442 -7.63 1.29 -4.12
CA SER A 442 -8.72 2.24 -3.85
C SER A 442 -8.30 3.45 -3.01
N GLN A 443 -7.21 3.36 -2.26
CA GLN A 443 -6.72 4.43 -1.39
C GLN A 443 -5.90 5.51 -2.13
N VAL A 444 -5.47 5.24 -3.37
CA VAL A 444 -4.82 6.20 -4.28
C VAL A 444 -5.81 6.81 -5.28
N ALA A 445 -7.08 6.91 -4.88
CA ALA A 445 -8.13 7.54 -5.66
C ALA A 445 -7.88 9.04 -5.90
N LEU A 446 -8.37 9.51 -7.04
CA LEU A 446 -8.40 10.90 -7.47
C LEU A 446 -9.83 11.47 -7.33
N PRO A 447 -10.00 12.82 -7.35
CA PRO A 447 -11.32 13.43 -7.23
C PRO A 447 -12.29 12.95 -8.32
N GLY A 448 -13.50 12.54 -7.91
CA GLY A 448 -14.57 12.11 -8.83
C GLY A 448 -14.54 10.64 -9.24
N GLU A 449 -13.54 9.86 -8.81
CA GLU A 449 -13.42 8.43 -9.15
C GLU A 449 -14.38 7.56 -8.31
N LYS A 450 -15.67 7.56 -8.66
CA LYS A 450 -16.71 6.80 -7.96
C LYS A 450 -16.41 5.29 -7.86
N ILE A 451 -15.79 4.72 -8.88
CA ILE A 451 -15.44 3.29 -8.90
C ILE A 451 -14.45 2.93 -7.77
N MET A 452 -13.55 3.84 -7.41
CA MET A 452 -12.58 3.65 -6.33
C MET A 452 -13.24 3.71 -4.96
N GLU A 453 -14.23 4.60 -4.77
CA GLU A 453 -15.02 4.65 -3.54
C GLU A 453 -15.82 3.36 -3.34
N GLU A 454 -16.47 2.85 -4.39
CA GLU A 454 -17.20 1.59 -4.35
C GLU A 454 -16.26 0.41 -4.07
N ALA A 455 -15.08 0.38 -4.72
CA ALA A 455 -14.04 -0.64 -4.48
C ALA A 455 -13.55 -0.63 -3.02
N LYS A 456 -13.30 0.56 -2.45
CA LYS A 456 -12.88 0.72 -1.06
C LYS A 456 -13.90 0.13 -0.08
N LEU A 457 -15.19 0.47 -0.25
CA LEU A 457 -16.26 -0.01 0.62
C LEU A 457 -16.46 -1.52 0.51
N CYS A 458 -16.46 -2.05 -0.72
CA CYS A 458 -16.60 -3.49 -0.98
C CYS A 458 -15.47 -4.28 -0.31
N THR A 459 -14.22 -3.89 -0.58
CA THR A 459 -13.04 -4.59 -0.08
C THR A 459 -12.85 -4.44 1.42
N GLN A 460 -13.13 -3.28 2.01
CA GLN A 460 -13.05 -3.10 3.46
C GLN A 460 -13.99 -4.08 4.18
N ARG A 461 -15.24 -4.19 3.71
CA ARG A 461 -16.20 -5.15 4.27
C ARG A 461 -15.74 -6.60 4.09
N TYR A 462 -15.21 -6.94 2.92
CA TYR A 462 -14.71 -8.30 2.65
C TYR A 462 -13.53 -8.67 3.56
N LEU A 463 -12.53 -7.79 3.66
CA LEU A 463 -11.31 -8.03 4.44
C LEU A 463 -11.57 -8.05 5.94
N THR A 464 -12.44 -7.17 6.47
CA THR A 464 -12.87 -7.23 7.87
C THR A 464 -13.59 -8.55 8.17
N ASN A 465 -14.47 -9.00 7.28
CA ASN A 465 -15.17 -10.28 7.45
C ASN A 465 -14.19 -11.47 7.43
N ALA A 466 -13.17 -11.44 6.57
CA ALA A 466 -12.13 -12.46 6.48
C ALA A 466 -11.32 -12.56 7.78
N LEU A 467 -10.94 -11.43 8.39
CA LEU A 467 -10.26 -11.39 9.70
C LEU A 467 -11.11 -12.01 10.81
N GLU A 468 -12.42 -11.72 10.83
CA GLU A 468 -13.31 -12.12 11.93
C GLU A 468 -13.77 -13.59 11.85
N ASN A 469 -14.01 -14.13 10.65
CA ASN A 469 -14.79 -15.37 10.49
C ASN A 469 -14.05 -16.55 9.89
N VAL A 470 -12.97 -16.32 9.14
CA VAL A 470 -12.32 -17.37 8.34
C VAL A 470 -10.84 -17.52 8.69
N GLY A 471 -10.23 -16.51 9.31
CA GLY A 471 -8.79 -16.31 9.23
C GLY A 471 -8.43 -15.80 7.83
N ALA A 472 -7.42 -14.96 7.70
CA ALA A 472 -6.99 -14.43 6.40
C ALA A 472 -6.20 -15.49 5.60
N PHE A 473 -6.86 -16.61 5.27
CA PHE A 473 -6.32 -17.64 4.37
C PHE A 473 -6.64 -17.26 2.94
N ASP A 474 -5.67 -17.42 2.06
CA ASP A 474 -5.83 -17.07 0.67
C ASP A 474 -6.20 -18.28 -0.19
N LYS A 475 -6.84 -17.96 -1.32
CA LYS A 475 -7.10 -18.95 -2.37
C LYS A 475 -5.91 -19.15 -3.31
N TRP A 476 -5.11 -18.09 -3.51
CA TRP A 476 -4.13 -18.00 -4.58
C TRP A 476 -2.69 -18.12 -4.08
N ALA A 477 -2.46 -18.07 -2.76
CA ALA A 477 -1.12 -18.21 -2.20
C ALA A 477 -1.10 -18.76 -0.76
N LEU A 478 -0.05 -19.50 -0.44
CA LEU A 478 0.34 -19.85 0.92
C LEU A 478 1.35 -18.79 1.40
N LYS A 479 0.81 -17.69 1.91
CA LYS A 479 1.58 -16.55 2.44
C LYS A 479 1.97 -16.77 3.90
N LYS A 480 3.19 -16.37 4.26
CA LYS A 480 3.71 -16.44 5.64
C LYS A 480 2.84 -15.73 6.69
N ASP A 481 2.40 -14.49 6.43
CA ASP A 481 1.57 -13.71 7.37
C ASP A 481 0.59 -12.78 6.66
N LEU A 482 -0.34 -13.35 5.88
CA LEU A 482 -1.37 -12.57 5.20
C LEU A 482 -2.33 -11.86 6.16
N GLN A 483 -2.58 -12.46 7.33
CA GLN A 483 -3.41 -11.82 8.36
C GLN A 483 -2.79 -10.51 8.83
N GLY A 484 -1.50 -10.50 9.17
CA GLY A 484 -0.79 -9.30 9.54
C GLY A 484 -0.80 -8.24 8.42
N GLU A 485 -0.68 -8.65 7.16
CA GLU A 485 -0.76 -7.72 6.01
C GLU A 485 -2.14 -7.04 5.94
N VAL A 486 -3.23 -7.81 6.08
CA VAL A 486 -4.60 -7.28 6.06
C VAL A 486 -4.86 -6.37 7.26
N GLU A 487 -4.44 -6.79 8.46
CA GLU A 487 -4.56 -5.98 9.69
C GLU A 487 -3.83 -4.64 9.56
N TYR A 488 -2.61 -4.65 9.02
CA TYR A 488 -1.83 -3.43 8.80
C TYR A 488 -2.55 -2.48 7.85
N VAL A 489 -2.98 -2.95 6.68
CA VAL A 489 -3.59 -2.11 5.64
C VAL A 489 -4.94 -1.51 6.09
N LEU A 490 -5.75 -2.27 6.82
CA LEU A 490 -7.03 -1.76 7.34
C LEU A 490 -6.82 -0.71 8.44
N LYS A 491 -5.79 -0.90 9.29
CA LYS A 491 -5.49 0.01 10.40
C LYS A 491 -4.73 1.26 9.96
N TYR A 492 -3.77 1.09 9.06
CA TYR A 492 -2.87 2.11 8.54
C TYR A 492 -3.00 2.21 7.00
N PRO A 493 -4.14 2.73 6.49
CA PRO A 493 -4.32 2.96 5.06
C PRO A 493 -3.31 4.00 4.54
N TRP A 494 -3.14 4.11 3.23
CA TRP A 494 -2.18 4.97 2.51
C TRP A 494 -1.88 6.32 3.18
N HIS A 495 -2.89 7.17 3.41
CA HIS A 495 -2.70 8.50 4.01
C HIS A 495 -2.27 8.50 5.48
N ARG A 496 -2.23 7.32 6.13
CA ARG A 496 -1.80 7.08 7.51
C ARG A 496 -0.66 6.05 7.59
N SER A 497 -0.14 5.59 6.46
CA SER A 497 1.01 4.69 6.40
C SER A 497 2.30 5.51 6.32
N MET A 498 3.21 5.30 7.27
CA MET A 498 4.55 5.89 7.19
C MET A 498 5.52 4.90 6.53
N PRO A 499 6.35 5.33 5.56
CA PRO A 499 7.27 4.46 4.82
C PRO A 499 8.08 3.49 5.69
N ARG A 500 8.70 3.94 6.78
CA ARG A 500 9.49 3.04 7.64
C ARG A 500 8.64 2.12 8.52
N LEU A 501 7.41 2.51 8.87
CA LEU A 501 6.50 1.63 9.60
C LEU A 501 5.96 0.52 8.70
N GLU A 502 5.61 0.85 7.47
CA GLU A 502 5.17 -0.13 6.47
C GLU A 502 6.29 -1.09 6.13
N ALA A 503 7.48 -0.56 5.83
CA ALA A 503 8.66 -1.38 5.57
C ALA A 503 8.97 -2.32 6.73
N ARG A 504 8.89 -1.85 7.97
CA ARG A 504 9.12 -2.69 9.15
C ARG A 504 8.07 -3.81 9.27
N SER A 505 6.79 -3.47 9.10
CA SER A 505 5.70 -4.44 9.13
C SER A 505 5.90 -5.51 8.05
N TYR A 506 6.22 -5.09 6.83
CA TYR A 506 6.36 -6.00 5.71
C TYR A 506 7.63 -6.86 5.77
N ILE A 507 8.74 -6.35 6.33
CA ILE A 507 9.93 -7.19 6.65
C ILE A 507 9.56 -8.36 7.58
N GLU A 508 8.66 -8.12 8.53
CA GLU A 508 8.20 -9.14 9.48
C GLU A 508 7.23 -10.13 8.83
N GLN A 509 6.40 -9.67 7.88
CA GLN A 509 5.34 -10.44 7.21
C GLN A 509 5.82 -11.23 5.98
N TYR A 510 6.71 -10.65 5.19
CA TYR A 510 7.16 -11.18 3.90
C TYR A 510 7.75 -12.59 4.04
N GLY A 511 7.27 -13.50 3.20
CA GLY A 511 7.74 -14.88 3.10
C GLY A 511 8.65 -15.09 1.90
N ALA A 512 9.95 -15.22 2.16
CA ALA A 512 10.96 -15.50 1.14
C ALA A 512 10.75 -16.84 0.40
N ASN A 513 9.91 -17.73 0.94
CA ASN A 513 9.57 -19.03 0.37
C ASN A 513 8.05 -19.19 0.18
N ASP A 514 7.30 -18.08 0.06
CA ASP A 514 5.86 -18.14 -0.18
C ASP A 514 5.56 -18.90 -1.48
N VAL A 515 4.55 -19.76 -1.43
CA VAL A 515 4.12 -20.61 -2.54
C VAL A 515 2.81 -20.07 -3.10
N TRP A 516 2.65 -20.12 -4.42
CA TRP A 516 1.45 -19.68 -5.11
C TRP A 516 0.62 -20.87 -5.59
N LEU A 517 -0.68 -20.67 -5.76
CA LEU A 517 -1.66 -21.70 -6.11
C LEU A 517 -2.32 -21.38 -7.45
N GLY A 518 -1.92 -22.13 -8.48
CA GLY A 518 -2.51 -22.12 -9.82
C GLY A 518 -3.29 -23.41 -10.08
N LYS A 519 -2.97 -24.10 -11.19
CA LYS A 519 -3.43 -25.49 -11.42
C LYS A 519 -2.66 -26.48 -10.55
N SER A 520 -1.38 -26.17 -10.31
CA SER A 520 -0.49 -26.77 -9.33
C SER A 520 0.02 -25.70 -8.37
N MET A 521 0.72 -26.12 -7.31
CA MET A 521 1.61 -25.23 -6.58
C MET A 521 2.70 -24.71 -7.51
N TYR A 522 3.03 -23.43 -7.39
CA TYR A 522 4.11 -22.83 -8.15
C TYR A 522 4.88 -21.76 -7.34
N LEU A 523 6.13 -21.50 -7.74
CA LEU A 523 7.05 -20.60 -7.08
C LEU A 523 7.39 -19.45 -8.01
N MET A 524 7.51 -18.24 -7.46
CA MET A 524 7.95 -17.04 -8.17
C MET A 524 9.29 -16.56 -7.60
N PRO A 525 10.45 -17.05 -8.06
CA PRO A 525 11.75 -16.67 -7.49
C PRO A 525 12.05 -15.18 -7.59
N SER A 526 11.54 -14.51 -8.62
CA SER A 526 11.66 -13.07 -8.81
C SER A 526 10.80 -12.23 -7.84
N VAL A 527 9.90 -12.87 -7.09
CA VAL A 527 8.97 -12.22 -6.13
C VAL A 527 9.24 -12.70 -4.70
N SER A 528 9.31 -14.01 -4.49
CA SER A 528 9.58 -14.68 -3.21
C SER A 528 11.03 -15.18 -3.19
N ASN A 529 11.94 -14.43 -2.57
CA ASN A 529 13.32 -14.87 -2.37
C ASN A 529 13.97 -14.25 -1.14
N ALA A 530 15.02 -14.92 -0.65
CA ALA A 530 15.76 -14.51 0.54
C ALA A 530 16.56 -13.21 0.36
N LYS A 531 17.00 -12.89 -0.86
CA LYS A 531 17.87 -11.72 -1.12
C LYS A 531 17.15 -10.41 -0.86
N TYR A 532 15.88 -10.29 -1.25
CA TYR A 532 15.05 -9.13 -0.92
C TYR A 532 14.94 -8.92 0.58
N LEU A 533 14.62 -9.98 1.34
CA LEU A 533 14.46 -9.89 2.78
C LEU A 533 15.77 -9.59 3.51
N GLU A 534 16.87 -10.17 3.04
CA GLU A 534 18.20 -9.94 3.59
C GLU A 534 18.64 -8.49 3.39
N LEU A 535 18.51 -7.96 2.17
CA LEU A 535 18.81 -6.57 1.87
C LEU A 535 17.92 -5.63 2.70
N ALA A 536 16.62 -5.90 2.78
CA ALA A 536 15.68 -5.07 3.54
C ALA A 536 16.04 -4.98 5.03
N LYS A 537 16.45 -6.10 5.65
CA LYS A 537 16.90 -6.12 7.04
C LYS A 537 18.20 -5.34 7.24
N LEU A 538 19.19 -5.54 6.37
CA LEU A 538 20.47 -4.85 6.45
C LEU A 538 20.28 -3.33 6.26
N ASP A 539 19.53 -2.95 5.23
CA ASP A 539 19.24 -1.56 4.88
C ASP A 539 18.45 -0.85 5.97
N PHE A 540 17.37 -1.46 6.49
CA PHE A 540 16.57 -0.91 7.58
C PHE A 540 17.41 -0.65 8.82
N ASN A 541 18.24 -1.63 9.22
CA ASN A 541 19.11 -1.50 10.39
C ASN A 541 20.21 -0.45 10.20
N ASN A 542 20.78 -0.36 9.00
CA ASN A 542 21.79 0.65 8.67
C ASN A 542 21.19 2.07 8.76
N VAL A 543 20.04 2.29 8.14
CA VAL A 543 19.31 3.57 8.21
C VAL A 543 18.93 3.90 9.67
N GLN A 544 18.41 2.92 10.42
CA GLN A 544 18.04 3.13 11.82
C GLN A 544 19.26 3.53 12.69
N ALA A 545 20.44 2.96 12.45
CA ALA A 545 21.65 3.32 13.17
C ALA A 545 22.08 4.77 12.90
N ILE A 546 21.94 5.25 11.65
CA ILE A 546 22.17 6.65 11.30
C ILE A 546 21.17 7.55 12.05
N GLN A 547 19.89 7.18 12.05
CA GLN A 547 18.84 7.96 12.71
C GLN A 547 19.01 8.01 14.25
N GLN A 548 19.54 6.95 14.86
CA GLN A 548 19.89 6.93 16.28
C GLN A 548 21.00 7.94 16.61
N LYS A 549 21.97 8.14 15.72
CA LYS A 549 23.00 9.17 15.89
C LYS A 549 22.43 10.57 15.72
N GLU A 550 21.58 10.77 14.72
CA GLU A 550 20.91 12.06 14.47
C GLU A 550 20.07 12.52 15.67
N ILE A 551 19.31 11.63 16.31
CA ILE A 551 18.52 12.01 17.49
C ILE A 551 19.41 12.38 18.70
N GLN A 552 20.58 11.75 18.85
CA GLN A 552 21.55 12.14 19.87
C GLN A 552 22.12 13.54 19.61
N ASP A 553 22.39 13.87 18.35
CA ASP A 553 22.88 15.19 17.95
C ASP A 553 21.82 16.28 18.19
N LEU A 554 20.57 15.99 17.82
CA LEU A 554 19.43 16.87 18.09
C LEU A 554 19.16 17.03 19.59
N HIS A 555 19.35 15.98 20.39
CA HIS A 555 19.23 16.06 21.85
C HIS A 555 20.29 16.96 22.47
N ARG A 556 21.53 16.90 21.98
CA ARG A 556 22.60 17.83 22.39
C ARG A 556 22.24 19.27 22.02
N TRP A 557 21.74 19.51 20.81
CA TRP A 557 21.26 20.83 20.38
C TRP A 557 20.11 21.35 21.27
N TRP A 558 19.12 20.51 21.56
CA TRP A 558 17.96 20.88 22.40
C TRP A 558 18.40 21.39 23.78
N LYS A 559 19.37 20.70 24.39
CA LYS A 559 19.97 21.10 25.66
C LYS A 559 20.82 22.36 25.57
N SER A 560 21.71 22.44 24.58
CA SER A 560 22.63 23.58 24.45
C SER A 560 21.89 24.88 24.13
N SER A 561 20.72 24.78 23.48
CA SER A 561 19.84 25.92 23.19
C SER A 561 19.13 26.43 24.45
N GLY A 562 19.15 25.71 25.57
CA GLY A 562 18.43 26.11 26.79
C GLY A 562 16.92 25.92 26.73
N LEU A 563 16.40 25.27 25.68
CA LEU A 563 14.97 25.02 25.48
C LEU A 563 14.37 24.11 26.56
N THR A 564 15.19 23.30 27.23
CA THR A 564 14.79 22.49 28.40
C THR A 564 14.36 23.33 29.62
N LYS A 565 14.61 24.65 29.62
CA LYS A 565 14.21 25.57 30.69
C LYS A 565 12.79 26.13 30.50
N LEU A 566 12.18 25.94 29.34
CA LEU A 566 10.83 26.42 29.04
C LEU A 566 9.80 25.50 29.70
N CYS A 567 9.14 25.97 30.76
CA CYS A 567 8.18 25.17 31.52
C CYS A 567 6.78 25.16 30.89
N PHE A 568 6.50 26.09 29.97
CA PHE A 568 5.19 26.25 29.34
C PHE A 568 4.93 25.29 28.17
N THR A 569 5.94 24.55 27.71
CA THR A 569 5.87 23.66 26.55
C THR A 569 6.36 22.26 26.91
N PRO A 570 5.71 21.18 26.44
CA PRO A 570 6.19 19.83 26.68
C PRO A 570 7.47 19.52 25.89
N ASP A 571 8.31 18.63 26.40
CA ASP A 571 9.40 18.05 25.61
C ASP A 571 8.84 17.04 24.60
N ARG A 572 9.11 17.28 23.31
CA ARG A 572 8.54 16.55 22.18
C ARG A 572 9.59 16.21 21.13
N LEU A 573 10.88 16.26 21.51
CA LEU A 573 12.00 16.15 20.57
C LEU A 573 11.94 14.84 19.76
N VAL A 574 11.88 13.70 20.45
CA VAL A 574 11.93 12.38 19.80
C VAL A 574 10.69 12.12 18.92
N GLU A 575 9.51 12.53 19.37
CA GLU A 575 8.26 12.36 18.61
C GLU A 575 8.26 13.21 17.33
N THR A 576 8.79 14.43 17.42
CA THR A 576 8.93 15.33 16.27
C THR A 576 9.95 14.82 15.26
N TYR A 577 11.09 14.30 15.73
CA TYR A 577 12.09 13.68 14.87
C TYR A 577 11.57 12.39 14.23
N PHE A 578 10.89 11.54 14.99
CA PHE A 578 10.30 10.28 14.50
C PHE A 578 9.41 10.51 13.28
N ALA A 579 8.55 11.53 13.31
CA ALA A 579 7.63 11.80 12.22
C ALA A 579 8.34 12.03 10.87
N VAL A 580 9.44 12.82 10.87
CA VAL A 580 10.22 13.07 9.65
C VAL A 580 11.13 11.91 9.31
N ALA A 581 11.78 11.28 10.29
CA ALA A 581 12.67 10.14 10.08
C ALA A 581 11.95 8.89 9.55
N ALA A 582 10.69 8.70 9.91
CA ALA A 582 9.87 7.60 9.41
C ALA A 582 9.35 7.82 7.98
N SER A 583 9.35 9.08 7.50
CA SER A 583 8.81 9.46 6.18
C SER A 583 9.89 9.79 5.14
N MET A 584 10.97 10.44 5.56
CA MET A 584 12.14 10.79 4.74
C MET A 584 13.36 10.21 5.40
N PHE A 585 13.55 8.92 5.21
CA PHE A 585 14.48 8.11 5.98
C PHE A 585 15.87 8.04 5.34
N GLU A 586 16.00 8.45 4.09
CA GLU A 586 17.20 8.28 3.28
C GLU A 586 18.40 9.02 3.91
N PRO A 587 19.60 8.41 3.99
CA PRO A 587 20.76 8.99 4.66
C PRO A 587 21.11 10.41 4.19
N GLU A 588 20.98 10.69 2.90
CA GLU A 588 21.26 11.99 2.27
C GLU A 588 20.41 13.14 2.82
N PHE A 589 19.24 12.85 3.40
CA PHE A 589 18.33 13.85 3.95
C PHE A 589 18.55 14.16 5.44
N ALA A 590 19.69 13.76 6.02
CA ALA A 590 20.01 14.00 7.44
C ALA A 590 19.87 15.49 7.84
N MET A 591 20.42 16.41 7.04
CA MET A 591 20.30 17.85 7.31
C MET A 591 18.85 18.33 7.19
N CYS A 592 18.12 17.86 6.16
CA CYS A 592 16.70 18.16 6.00
C CYS A 592 15.89 17.71 7.23
N ARG A 593 16.13 16.50 7.76
CA ARG A 593 15.48 16.02 8.98
C ARG A 593 15.81 16.88 10.18
N ALA A 594 17.08 17.26 10.36
CA ALA A 594 17.50 18.11 11.46
C ALA A 594 16.79 19.48 11.42
N VAL A 595 16.81 20.16 10.27
CA VAL A 595 16.12 21.44 10.07
C VAL A 595 14.62 21.30 10.29
N TYR A 596 14.01 20.25 9.74
CA TYR A 596 12.61 19.95 9.93
C TYR A 596 12.24 19.83 11.41
N THR A 597 13.03 19.06 12.18
CA THR A 597 12.78 18.86 13.61
C THR A 597 12.92 20.16 14.38
N LYS A 598 13.98 20.94 14.13
CA LYS A 598 14.19 22.24 14.77
C LYS A 598 13.04 23.20 14.49
N ALA A 599 12.66 23.37 13.21
CA ALA A 599 11.56 24.24 12.81
C ALA A 599 10.22 23.79 13.43
N SER A 600 9.94 22.49 13.41
CA SER A 600 8.71 21.92 13.99
C SER A 600 8.62 22.15 15.49
N LEU A 601 9.73 21.98 16.22
CA LEU A 601 9.78 22.27 17.66
C LEU A 601 9.51 23.73 17.95
N PHE A 602 10.06 24.66 17.15
CA PHE A 602 9.74 26.08 17.31
C PHE A 602 8.28 26.41 17.02
N ILE A 603 7.64 25.78 16.03
CA ILE A 603 6.19 25.94 15.82
C ILE A 603 5.40 25.51 17.07
N VAL A 604 5.76 24.38 17.68
CA VAL A 604 5.14 23.90 18.92
C VAL A 604 5.38 24.90 20.06
N ILE A 605 6.63 25.32 20.28
CA ILE A 605 7.01 26.30 21.32
C ILE A 605 6.23 27.59 21.15
N LEU A 606 6.13 28.12 19.92
CA LEU A 606 5.39 29.35 19.63
C LEU A 606 3.91 29.19 19.97
N ASN A 607 3.25 28.09 19.58
CA ASN A 607 1.85 27.88 19.96
C ASN A 607 1.65 27.92 21.49
N TYR A 608 2.52 27.25 22.25
CA TYR A 608 2.44 27.24 23.72
C TYR A 608 2.83 28.59 24.35
N LEU A 609 3.77 29.34 23.77
CA LEU A 609 4.11 30.70 24.20
C LEU A 609 2.88 31.60 24.11
N TYR A 610 2.21 31.60 22.96
CA TYR A 610 1.00 32.39 22.76
C TYR A 610 -0.15 31.99 23.69
N GLU A 611 -0.23 30.71 24.07
CA GLU A 611 -1.17 30.24 25.10
C GLU A 611 -0.79 30.75 26.50
N ALA A 612 0.46 30.58 26.90
CA ALA A 612 0.93 30.91 28.25
C ALA A 612 0.86 32.41 28.53
N TYR A 613 1.10 33.24 27.52
CA TYR A 613 1.10 34.69 27.62
C TYR A 613 -0.17 35.35 27.07
N ALA A 614 -1.25 34.59 26.82
CA ALA A 614 -2.52 35.13 26.30
C ALA A 614 -3.14 36.24 27.17
N GLY A 615 -2.80 36.29 28.46
CA GLY A 615 -3.23 37.33 29.38
C GLY A 615 -2.42 38.64 29.31
N SER A 616 -1.31 38.68 28.57
CA SER A 616 -0.41 39.83 28.45
C SER A 616 -0.24 40.25 26.99
N ALA A 617 -1.15 41.09 26.51
CA ALA A 617 -1.08 41.65 25.15
C ALA A 617 0.22 42.42 24.89
N HIS A 618 0.80 43.03 25.95
CA HIS A 618 2.07 43.73 25.86
C HIS A 618 3.24 42.78 25.53
N ASP A 619 3.37 41.67 26.26
CA ASP A 619 4.49 40.73 26.07
C ASP A 619 4.39 40.03 24.70
N ILE A 620 3.18 39.65 24.28
CA ILE A 620 2.95 39.06 22.95
C ILE A 620 3.28 40.05 21.83
N ALA A 621 2.88 41.32 21.96
CA ALA A 621 3.21 42.35 20.99
C ALA A 621 4.72 42.61 20.94
N LEU A 622 5.39 42.66 22.10
CA LEU A 622 6.84 42.84 22.19
C LEU A 622 7.60 41.68 21.53
N PHE A 623 7.19 40.44 21.78
CA PHE A 623 7.77 39.25 21.14
C PHE A 623 7.57 39.28 19.62
N SER A 624 6.34 39.57 19.18
CA SER A 624 6.00 39.66 17.75
C SER A 624 6.86 40.71 17.05
N GLU A 625 7.01 41.88 17.67
CA GLU A 625 7.82 42.97 17.11
C GLU A 625 9.30 42.60 17.03
N ALA A 626 9.83 41.90 18.05
CA ALA A 626 11.21 41.41 18.02
C ALA A 626 11.45 40.41 16.88
N VAL A 627 10.49 39.51 16.61
CA VAL A 627 10.59 38.58 15.48
C VAL A 627 10.49 39.32 14.15
N ASN A 628 9.52 40.23 13.99
CA ASN A 628 9.33 40.98 12.75
C ASN A 628 10.53 41.87 12.42
N ARG A 629 11.08 42.59 13.41
CA ARG A 629 12.28 43.41 13.22
C ARG A 629 13.57 42.60 13.14
N TRP A 630 13.55 41.36 13.62
CA TRP A 630 14.73 40.53 13.81
C TRP A 630 15.77 41.22 14.70
N ASP A 631 15.31 41.82 15.81
CA ASP A 631 16.08 42.74 16.65
C ASP A 631 16.21 42.24 18.10
N ILE A 632 17.43 41.86 18.48
CA ILE A 632 17.78 41.37 19.82
C ILE A 632 17.63 42.47 20.89
N SER A 633 17.70 43.75 20.52
CA SER A 633 17.63 44.85 21.49
C SER A 633 16.30 44.90 22.26
N LEU A 634 15.23 44.38 21.66
CA LEU A 634 13.89 44.31 22.24
C LEU A 634 13.74 43.21 23.31
N VAL A 635 14.68 42.26 23.37
CA VAL A 635 14.64 41.08 24.24
C VAL A 635 14.78 41.45 25.71
N ASN A 636 15.54 42.49 26.04
CA ASN A 636 15.83 42.87 27.43
C ASN A 636 14.57 43.15 28.27
N ASN A 637 13.47 43.55 27.61
CA ASN A 637 12.20 43.92 28.23
C ASN A 637 11.21 42.74 28.36
N MET A 638 11.56 41.54 27.90
CA MET A 638 10.69 40.36 27.95
C MET A 638 10.80 39.59 29.28
N PRO A 639 9.82 38.73 29.62
CA PRO A 639 9.96 37.71 30.65
C PRO A 639 11.11 36.72 30.34
N GLU A 640 11.75 36.15 31.37
CA GLU A 640 12.96 35.32 31.20
C GLU A 640 12.77 34.12 30.26
N GLU A 641 11.68 33.37 30.39
CA GLU A 641 11.40 32.23 29.48
C GLU A 641 11.16 32.71 28.03
N MET A 642 10.56 33.88 27.85
CA MET A 642 10.35 34.50 26.53
C MET A 642 11.68 34.99 25.91
N LYS A 643 12.62 35.47 26.73
CA LYS A 643 14.00 35.78 26.29
C LYS A 643 14.70 34.54 25.77
N ILE A 644 14.65 33.45 26.55
CA ILE A 644 15.24 32.16 26.16
C ILE A 644 14.63 31.69 24.83
N CYS A 645 13.30 31.76 24.72
CA CYS A 645 12.57 31.39 23.51
C CYS A 645 13.03 32.20 22.30
N PHE A 646 13.07 33.54 22.40
CA PHE A 646 13.47 34.40 21.29
C PHE A 646 14.93 34.18 20.88
N MET A 647 15.86 34.16 21.85
CA MET A 647 17.29 33.98 21.54
C MET A 647 17.55 32.63 20.88
N SER A 648 16.92 31.56 21.39
CA SER A 648 17.04 30.23 20.78
C SER A 648 16.49 30.19 19.36
N LEU A 649 15.36 30.86 19.11
CA LEU A 649 14.74 30.99 17.79
C LEU A 649 15.67 31.76 16.85
N TYR A 650 16.16 32.92 17.29
CA TYR A 650 17.07 33.76 16.53
C TYR A 650 18.32 32.98 16.12
N ASP A 651 19.02 32.38 17.08
CA ASP A 651 20.26 31.64 16.82
C ASP A 651 20.00 30.47 15.86
N THR A 652 18.94 29.68 16.12
CA THR A 652 18.61 28.51 15.29
C THR A 652 18.30 28.90 13.84
N PHE A 653 17.48 29.92 13.60
CA PHE A 653 17.10 30.29 12.24
C PHE A 653 18.19 31.06 11.50
N ASN A 654 19.10 31.76 12.19
CA ASN A 654 20.31 32.30 11.56
C ASN A 654 21.28 31.18 11.16
N GLU A 655 21.48 30.15 12.00
CA GLU A 655 22.27 28.96 11.64
C GLU A 655 21.68 28.24 10.42
N ILE A 656 20.36 28.04 10.40
CA ILE A 656 19.65 27.45 9.26
C ILE A 656 19.84 28.32 8.01
N ALA A 657 19.67 29.64 8.13
CA ALA A 657 19.87 30.54 6.99
C ALA A 657 21.31 30.46 6.46
N GLU A 658 22.32 30.48 7.32
CA GLU A 658 23.72 30.40 6.92
C GLU A 658 24.04 29.10 6.17
N GLU A 659 23.60 27.96 6.71
CA GLU A 659 23.80 26.65 6.06
C GLU A 659 23.00 26.55 4.75
N GLY A 660 21.78 27.09 4.74
CA GLY A 660 20.95 27.16 3.54
C GLY A 660 21.60 28.03 2.45
N CYS A 661 22.22 29.16 2.81
CA CYS A 661 22.95 30.01 1.87
C CYS A 661 24.09 29.26 1.19
N LYS A 662 24.84 28.44 1.96
CA LYS A 662 25.93 27.62 1.42
C LYS A 662 25.42 26.58 0.41
N ARG A 663 24.24 26.00 0.64
CA ARG A 663 23.66 24.96 -0.21
C ARG A 663 22.94 25.50 -1.45
N GLN A 664 22.20 26.59 -1.29
CA GLN A 664 21.37 27.16 -2.35
C GLN A 664 22.10 28.26 -3.15
N GLY A 665 23.27 28.71 -2.70
CA GLY A 665 24.10 29.69 -3.40
C GLY A 665 23.54 31.12 -3.40
N ARG A 666 22.62 31.45 -2.49
CA ARG A 666 21.96 32.75 -2.38
C ARG A 666 21.54 33.04 -0.94
N ASP A 667 21.34 34.32 -0.60
CA ASP A 667 20.86 34.70 0.72
C ASP A 667 19.43 34.19 0.97
N LEU A 668 19.26 33.41 2.05
CA LEU A 668 17.98 32.82 2.45
C LEU A 668 17.42 33.42 3.74
N LEU A 669 18.17 34.27 4.44
CA LEU A 669 17.69 34.86 5.69
C LEU A 669 16.41 35.69 5.47
N PRO A 670 16.29 36.55 4.43
CA PRO A 670 15.04 37.27 4.16
C PRO A 670 13.85 36.34 3.89
N TYR A 671 14.10 35.24 3.18
CA TYR A 671 13.08 34.24 2.86
C TYR A 671 12.56 33.54 4.13
N ILE A 672 13.48 33.04 4.96
CA ILE A 672 13.14 32.34 6.21
C ILE A 672 12.43 33.28 7.19
N ARG A 673 12.90 34.53 7.31
CA ARG A 673 12.24 35.54 8.14
C ARG A 673 10.81 35.80 7.71
N ASN A 674 10.56 35.95 6.41
CA ASN A 674 9.20 36.13 5.90
C ASN A 674 8.28 34.96 6.26
N LEU A 675 8.78 33.71 6.27
CA LEU A 675 7.99 32.56 6.74
C LEU A 675 7.61 32.69 8.22
N LEU A 676 8.55 33.12 9.07
CA LEU A 676 8.32 33.35 10.49
C LEU A 676 7.36 34.52 10.76
N GLU A 677 7.49 35.62 10.01
CA GLU A 677 6.60 36.78 10.10
C GLU A 677 5.14 36.41 9.78
N VAL A 678 4.94 35.60 8.74
CA VAL A 678 3.62 35.04 8.38
C VAL A 678 3.08 34.13 9.49
N GLN A 679 3.94 33.29 10.07
CA GLN A 679 3.58 32.42 11.19
C GLN A 679 3.13 33.23 12.43
N ILE A 680 3.95 34.20 12.85
CA ILE A 680 3.68 35.09 13.99
C ILE A 680 2.38 35.88 13.78
N SER A 681 2.15 36.39 12.57
CA SER A 681 0.92 37.10 12.22
C SER A 681 -0.32 36.22 12.41
N SER A 682 -0.26 34.94 12.05
CA SER A 682 -1.37 34.00 12.25
C SER A 682 -1.62 33.67 13.73
N HIS A 683 -0.57 33.54 14.55
CA HIS A 683 -0.72 33.35 16.00
C HIS A 683 -1.27 34.60 16.68
N ASN A 684 -0.85 35.79 16.27
CA ASN A 684 -1.43 37.06 16.74
C ASN A 684 -2.94 37.10 16.45
N GLN A 685 -3.36 36.72 15.25
CA GLN A 685 -4.78 36.70 14.88
C GLN A 685 -5.59 35.73 15.75
N GLU A 686 -5.06 34.53 16.03
CA GLU A 686 -5.72 33.57 16.93
C GLU A 686 -5.78 34.08 18.37
N ALA A 687 -4.71 34.71 18.86
CA ALA A 687 -4.70 35.32 20.19
C ALA A 687 -5.75 36.43 20.31
N THR A 688 -5.91 37.28 19.28
CA THR A 688 -6.98 38.29 19.22
C THR A 688 -8.36 37.63 19.29
N TRP A 689 -8.61 36.55 18.54
CA TRP A 689 -9.89 35.84 18.60
C TRP A 689 -10.20 35.29 19.99
N VAL A 690 -9.20 34.72 20.68
CA VAL A 690 -9.35 34.23 22.05
C VAL A 690 -9.66 35.38 23.01
N GLN A 691 -8.91 36.49 22.92
CA GLN A 691 -9.10 37.66 23.77
C GLN A 691 -10.48 38.30 23.60
N GLU A 692 -10.94 38.43 22.36
CA GLU A 692 -12.24 39.01 22.01
C GLU A 692 -13.40 38.01 22.18
N LYS A 693 -13.11 36.74 22.47
CA LYS A 693 -14.07 35.62 22.43
C LYS A 693 -14.81 35.55 21.09
N TYR A 694 -14.12 35.92 20.03
CA TYR A 694 -14.64 35.93 18.68
C TYR A 694 -14.54 34.53 18.08
N VAL A 695 -15.69 33.98 17.70
CA VAL A 695 -15.72 32.75 16.89
C VAL A 695 -15.87 33.20 15.43
N PRO A 696 -14.84 33.08 14.56
CA PRO A 696 -14.95 33.36 13.12
C PRO A 696 -15.92 32.40 12.39
N SER A 697 -16.27 32.72 11.15
CA SER A 697 -16.85 31.68 10.26
C SER A 697 -15.81 30.61 9.93
N LEU A 698 -16.23 29.45 9.43
CA LEU A 698 -15.30 28.39 9.05
C LEU A 698 -14.33 28.85 7.96
N ASP A 699 -14.81 29.61 6.97
CA ASP A 699 -13.96 30.15 5.90
C ASP A 699 -12.93 31.16 6.41
N GLU A 700 -13.32 32.02 7.35
CA GLU A 700 -12.43 32.99 7.98
C GLU A 700 -11.41 32.31 8.89
N TYR A 701 -11.88 31.39 9.73
CA TYR A 701 -11.04 30.55 10.58
C TYR A 701 -9.95 29.87 9.76
N MET A 702 -10.37 29.17 8.70
CA MET A 702 -9.43 28.43 7.87
C MET A 702 -8.43 29.36 7.19
N LYS A 703 -8.69 30.63 6.90
CA LYS A 703 -7.62 31.50 6.33
C LYS A 703 -6.42 31.67 7.25
N SER A 704 -6.64 31.77 8.56
CA SER A 704 -5.56 31.88 9.56
C SER A 704 -5.06 30.49 10.02
N ALA A 705 -5.99 29.57 10.30
CA ALA A 705 -5.72 28.34 11.04
C ALA A 705 -4.81 27.33 10.29
N LYS A 706 -4.83 27.31 8.94
CA LYS A 706 -3.86 26.50 8.15
C LYS A 706 -2.44 27.05 8.21
N ILE A 707 -2.29 28.37 8.40
CA ILE A 707 -0.98 29.00 8.54
C ILE A 707 -0.48 28.78 9.97
N SER A 708 -1.31 29.03 10.99
CA SER A 708 -0.95 28.83 12.40
C SER A 708 -0.58 27.38 12.74
N MET A 709 -1.11 26.41 11.99
CA MET A 709 -0.71 25.00 12.04
C MET A 709 0.80 24.80 11.78
N GLY A 710 1.44 25.70 11.05
CA GLY A 710 2.88 25.74 10.82
C GLY A 710 3.45 24.72 9.83
N LEU A 711 2.63 23.83 9.27
CA LEU A 711 3.10 22.82 8.31
C LEU A 711 3.79 23.46 7.09
N GLY A 712 3.24 24.58 6.61
CA GLY A 712 3.83 25.32 5.49
C GLY A 712 5.23 25.85 5.81
N THR A 713 5.39 26.49 6.96
CA THR A 713 6.66 27.02 7.46
C THR A 713 7.70 25.90 7.62
N ILE A 714 7.30 24.77 8.20
CA ILE A 714 8.15 23.60 8.40
C ILE A 714 8.63 23.04 7.05
N VAL A 715 7.71 22.78 6.12
CA VAL A 715 8.02 22.21 4.80
C VAL A 715 8.92 23.15 4.00
N LEU A 716 8.57 24.43 3.90
CA LEU A 716 9.29 25.42 3.11
C LEU A 716 10.69 25.72 3.66
N THR A 717 10.89 25.62 4.97
CA THR A 717 12.22 25.74 5.57
C THR A 717 13.06 24.48 5.29
N SER A 718 12.45 23.30 5.41
CA SER A 718 13.17 22.02 5.32
C SER A 718 13.57 21.66 3.89
N VAL A 719 12.72 22.00 2.90
CA VAL A 719 12.97 21.65 1.49
C VAL A 719 14.25 22.26 0.93
N LEU A 720 14.72 23.38 1.50
CA LEU A 720 15.99 24.02 1.17
C LEU A 720 17.23 23.12 1.42
N PHE A 721 17.05 21.99 2.11
CA PHE A 721 18.11 21.09 2.55
C PHE A 721 18.00 19.67 1.97
N THR A 722 17.22 19.48 0.90
CA THR A 722 17.10 18.18 0.21
C THR A 722 18.34 17.82 -0.62
N GLY A 723 19.25 18.76 -0.86
CA GLY A 723 20.44 18.57 -1.71
C GLY A 723 20.24 19.09 -3.14
N GLU A 724 19.00 19.37 -3.54
CA GLU A 724 18.67 19.99 -4.82
C GLU A 724 18.72 21.52 -4.75
N LEU A 725 19.10 22.16 -5.87
CA LEU A 725 19.04 23.61 -6.02
C LEU A 725 17.61 24.04 -6.35
N LEU A 726 17.02 24.84 -5.45
CA LEU A 726 15.64 25.31 -5.59
C LEU A 726 15.63 26.70 -6.23
N SER A 727 15.25 26.72 -7.51
CA SER A 727 14.96 27.96 -8.23
C SER A 727 13.69 28.63 -7.69
N ASP A 728 13.56 29.93 -7.93
CA ASP A 728 12.34 30.67 -7.58
C ASP A 728 11.10 30.12 -8.29
N GLN A 729 11.26 29.52 -9.48
CA GLN A 729 10.18 28.83 -10.19
C GLN A 729 9.71 27.61 -9.40
N VAL A 730 10.61 26.77 -8.87
CA VAL A 730 10.24 25.62 -8.05
C VAL A 730 9.58 26.07 -6.75
N LEU A 731 10.17 27.07 -6.06
CA LEU A 731 9.57 27.61 -4.84
C LEU A 731 8.17 28.21 -5.07
N SER A 732 7.94 28.82 -6.24
CA SER A 732 6.62 29.34 -6.63
C SER A 732 5.57 28.25 -6.83
N LYS A 733 5.96 26.98 -7.03
CA LYS A 733 5.03 25.85 -7.10
C LYS A 733 4.64 25.30 -5.72
N ILE A 734 5.44 25.55 -4.68
CA ILE A 734 5.24 24.97 -3.33
C ILE A 734 5.03 26.00 -2.22
N HIS A 735 4.92 27.31 -2.54
CA HIS A 735 4.69 28.38 -1.56
C HIS A 735 3.33 28.27 -0.82
N HIS A 736 3.12 29.08 0.23
CA HIS A 736 1.87 29.10 1.02
C HIS A 736 0.57 29.29 0.22
N GLY A 737 0.64 29.90 -0.96
CA GLY A 737 -0.51 30.07 -1.86
C GLY A 737 -0.70 28.95 -2.88
N SER A 738 0.24 28.01 -2.98
CA SER A 738 0.13 26.85 -3.87
C SER A 738 -1.00 25.93 -3.46
N ARG A 739 -1.62 25.24 -4.43
CA ARG A 739 -2.68 24.26 -4.15
C ARG A 739 -2.16 23.14 -3.26
N PHE A 740 -0.99 22.60 -3.57
CA PHE A 740 -0.33 21.54 -2.82
C PHE A 740 -0.15 21.87 -1.35
N LEU A 741 0.52 22.98 -1.02
CA LEU A 741 0.77 23.34 0.38
C LEU A 741 -0.51 23.75 1.11
N HIS A 742 -1.45 24.37 0.39
CA HIS A 742 -2.78 24.64 0.94
C HIS A 742 -3.49 23.35 1.38
N LEU A 743 -3.50 22.29 0.55
CA LEU A 743 -4.16 21.02 0.87
C LEU A 743 -3.51 20.31 2.06
N ILE A 744 -2.17 20.34 2.15
CA ILE A 744 -1.43 19.77 3.29
C ILE A 744 -1.81 20.49 4.59
N SER A 745 -1.70 21.83 4.60
CA SER A 745 -2.06 22.61 5.79
C SER A 745 -3.54 22.50 6.14
N PHE A 746 -4.41 22.41 5.14
CA PHE A 746 -5.86 22.27 5.33
C PHE A 746 -6.21 20.93 5.96
N THR A 747 -5.73 19.82 5.41
CA THR A 747 -5.95 18.48 5.96
C THR A 747 -5.36 18.35 7.37
N GLY A 748 -4.15 18.87 7.59
CA GLY A 748 -3.49 18.91 8.91
C GLY A 748 -4.27 19.66 9.96
N ARG A 749 -4.80 20.84 9.62
CA ARG A 749 -5.63 21.62 10.52
C ARG A 749 -6.94 20.91 10.86
N LEU A 750 -7.63 20.37 9.86
CA LEU A 750 -8.92 19.68 10.07
C LEU A 750 -8.78 18.43 10.93
N ILE A 751 -7.76 17.58 10.68
CA ILE A 751 -7.55 16.39 11.51
C ILE A 751 -7.22 16.77 12.94
N TYR A 752 -6.34 17.77 13.13
CA TYR A 752 -5.98 18.24 14.45
C TYR A 752 -7.21 18.79 15.20
N ASP A 753 -8.00 19.66 14.57
CA ASP A 753 -9.27 20.15 15.13
C ASP A 753 -10.23 19.03 15.52
N SER A 754 -10.46 18.06 14.63
CA SER A 754 -11.38 16.95 14.90
C SER A 754 -10.98 16.13 16.14
N LYS A 755 -9.68 16.12 16.49
CA LYS A 755 -9.15 15.39 17.64
C LYS A 755 -9.07 16.24 18.91
N THR A 756 -8.87 17.55 18.79
CA THR A 756 -8.61 18.43 19.94
C THR A 756 -9.72 19.43 20.24
N TYR A 757 -10.80 19.50 19.44
CA TYR A 757 -11.81 20.55 19.58
C TYR A 757 -12.42 20.66 20.99
N GLN A 758 -12.55 19.54 21.71
CA GLN A 758 -13.08 19.53 23.08
C GLN A 758 -12.12 20.24 24.05
N GLU A 759 -10.85 19.80 24.05
CA GLU A 759 -9.81 20.42 24.89
C GLU A 759 -9.57 21.88 24.54
N MET A 760 -9.62 22.22 23.24
CA MET A 760 -9.53 23.60 22.76
C MET A 760 -10.70 24.44 23.27
N GLY A 761 -11.92 23.93 23.19
CA GLY A 761 -13.10 24.60 23.70
C GLY A 761 -13.04 24.86 25.20
N ASP A 762 -12.55 23.90 25.99
CA ASP A 762 -12.35 24.04 27.44
C ASP A 762 -11.34 25.15 27.79
N ARG A 763 -10.38 25.41 26.89
CA ARG A 763 -9.39 26.50 27.01
C ARG A 763 -9.84 27.82 26.38
N GLY A 764 -11.08 27.90 25.86
CA GLY A 764 -11.61 29.09 25.20
C GLY A 764 -11.04 29.35 23.80
N LYS A 765 -10.37 28.35 23.19
CA LYS A 765 -9.91 28.40 21.80
C LYS A 765 -11.01 28.03 20.82
N VAL A 766 -10.83 28.49 19.58
CA VAL A 766 -11.70 28.20 18.45
C VAL A 766 -11.12 27.08 17.59
N SER A 767 -12.00 26.19 17.12
CA SER A 767 -11.71 25.07 16.22
C SER A 767 -12.64 25.09 15.01
N ALA A 768 -12.25 24.39 13.94
CA ALA A 768 -13.12 24.19 12.77
C ALA A 768 -14.51 23.64 13.15
N VAL A 769 -14.61 22.77 14.16
CA VAL A 769 -15.89 22.20 14.63
C VAL A 769 -16.79 23.28 15.22
N GLN A 770 -16.25 24.17 16.07
CA GLN A 770 -17.03 25.27 16.66
C GLN A 770 -17.45 26.29 15.59
N CYS A 771 -16.57 26.60 14.64
CA CYS A 771 -16.91 27.46 13.50
C CYS A 771 -18.03 26.85 12.64
N CYS A 772 -17.98 25.54 12.38
CA CYS A 772 -19.04 24.84 11.66
C CYS A 772 -20.39 24.92 12.41
N ILE A 773 -20.40 24.70 13.72
CA ILE A 773 -21.63 24.79 14.53
C ILE A 773 -22.20 26.22 14.52
N LYS A 774 -21.32 27.24 14.51
CA LYS A 774 -21.73 28.64 14.38
C LYS A 774 -22.35 28.94 13.02
N ASP A 775 -21.73 28.48 11.94
CA ASP A 775 -22.17 28.76 10.56
C ASP A 775 -23.49 28.04 10.22
N TYR A 776 -23.75 26.89 10.87
CA TYR A 776 -24.97 26.10 10.69
C TYR A 776 -25.74 25.95 12.01
N PRO A 777 -26.50 26.99 12.44
CA PRO A 777 -27.27 26.92 13.68
C PRO A 777 -28.23 25.72 13.72
N GLY A 778 -28.12 24.89 14.75
CA GLY A 778 -28.96 23.70 14.95
C GLY A 778 -28.35 22.38 14.45
N ILE A 779 -27.15 22.40 13.85
CA ILE A 779 -26.40 21.18 13.56
C ILE A 779 -25.92 20.51 14.88
N SER A 780 -25.92 19.18 14.93
CA SER A 780 -25.32 18.45 16.06
C SER A 780 -23.79 18.48 15.97
N LYS A 781 -23.12 18.17 17.08
CA LYS A 781 -21.64 18.10 17.10
C LYS A 781 -21.13 16.98 16.19
N GLU A 782 -21.86 15.86 16.16
CA GLU A 782 -21.57 14.69 15.34
C GLU A 782 -21.69 15.04 13.86
N ALA A 783 -22.78 15.69 13.46
CA ALA A 783 -22.96 16.14 12.08
C ALA A 783 -21.94 17.20 11.65
N ALA A 784 -21.48 18.06 12.58
CA ALA A 784 -20.36 18.97 12.32
C ALA A 784 -19.04 18.23 12.11
N LEU A 785 -18.74 17.20 12.93
CA LEU A 785 -17.56 16.36 12.76
C LEU A 785 -17.60 15.60 11.43
N ASP A 786 -18.74 15.03 11.06
CA ASP A 786 -18.92 14.33 9.78
C ASP A 786 -18.65 15.26 8.60
N TYR A 787 -19.13 16.51 8.68
CA TYR A 787 -18.84 17.53 7.68
C TYR A 787 -17.34 17.84 7.59
N ILE A 788 -16.65 18.02 8.73
CA ILE A 788 -15.20 18.24 8.77
C ILE A 788 -14.43 17.04 8.18
N TYR A 789 -14.81 15.81 8.51
CA TYR A 789 -14.20 14.62 7.93
C TYR A 789 -14.44 14.54 6.42
N SER A 790 -15.63 14.90 5.93
CA SER A 790 -15.92 14.96 4.49
C SER A 790 -15.02 15.97 3.77
N LEU A 791 -14.84 17.18 4.33
CA LEU A 791 -13.91 18.17 3.79
C LEU A 791 -12.48 17.65 3.73
N MET A 792 -12.04 16.95 4.79
CA MET A 792 -10.70 16.36 4.84
C MET A 792 -10.53 15.26 3.79
N GLN A 793 -11.50 14.35 3.63
CA GLN A 793 -11.42 13.29 2.63
C GLN A 793 -11.35 13.85 1.21
N ASN A 794 -12.17 14.86 0.88
CA ASN A 794 -12.10 15.52 -0.42
C ASN A 794 -10.73 16.16 -0.66
N ALA A 795 -10.18 16.85 0.34
CA ALA A 795 -8.87 17.47 0.24
C ALA A 795 -7.73 16.43 0.11
N LEU A 796 -7.85 15.24 0.70
CA LEU A 796 -6.88 14.15 0.53
C LEU A 796 -6.91 13.55 -0.88
N LEU A 797 -8.08 13.44 -1.51
CA LEU A 797 -8.20 13.02 -2.92
C LEU A 797 -7.55 14.06 -3.85
N GLU A 798 -7.79 15.34 -3.60
CA GLU A 798 -7.13 16.41 -4.35
C GLU A 798 -5.61 16.40 -4.12
N LEU A 799 -5.17 16.10 -2.90
CA LEU A 799 -3.75 15.98 -2.59
C LEU A 799 -3.10 14.80 -3.33
N ASN A 800 -3.79 13.66 -3.47
CA ASN A 800 -3.34 12.56 -4.32
C ASN A 800 -3.17 13.03 -5.78
N SER A 801 -4.11 13.81 -6.30
CA SER A 801 -4.03 14.36 -7.66
C SER A 801 -2.83 15.27 -7.84
N GLU A 802 -2.56 16.16 -6.88
CA GLU A 802 -1.37 17.02 -6.92
C GLU A 802 -0.07 16.21 -6.81
N LEU A 803 -0.05 15.10 -6.05
CA LEU A 803 1.12 14.23 -5.93
C LEU A 803 1.42 13.49 -7.24
N VAL A 804 0.40 12.95 -7.90
CA VAL A 804 0.56 12.20 -9.15
C VAL A 804 0.84 13.13 -10.33
N ALA A 805 0.17 14.30 -10.42
CA ALA A 805 0.31 15.22 -11.54
C ALA A 805 1.65 15.99 -11.56
N ASN A 806 2.29 16.20 -10.40
CA ASN A 806 3.58 16.90 -10.32
C ASN A 806 4.80 15.96 -10.53
N GLY A 807 4.58 14.72 -10.97
CA GLY A 807 5.63 13.79 -11.40
C GLY A 807 6.15 14.01 -12.82
N GLU A 808 5.58 14.95 -13.58
CA GLU A 808 6.01 15.36 -14.93
C GLU A 808 7.05 16.50 -14.93
#